data_AF-A0ABF7QT22-F1
#
_entry.id   AF-A0ABF7QT22-F1
#
_cell.length_a   1.000
_cell.length_b   1.000
_cell.length_c   1.000
_cell.angle_alpha   90.00
_cell.angle_beta   90.00
_cell.angle_gamma   90.00
#
_symmetry.space_group_name_H-M   'P 1'
#
loop_
_entity.id
_entity.type
_entity.pdbx_description
1 polymer ?
#
loop_
_entity_poly.entity_id
_entity_poly.type
_entity_poly.pdbx_seq_one_letter_code
_entity_poly.pdbx_strand_id
1 'polypeptide(L)'
;MADKPTLTPIQLRPAASTPSRTMVQPERLETNPDKIQNFLSEIGKLQPTLQQFGQAAFEAKHDPQAQADEQSRAEFEAMGKDSNAIGEQMKSGAYTPKTVQALGARQGFVAANEAHVAILKAYGESADPASFDQNAAIASARDQFRQRFGNNATAMRYFEQGLADLPARLQANKTDTATKNFVQQRDLTLAGAFDAAMSQTKDPKAMGAIVRQMVKENTDFIHASPADQAALLQGLVVKAGDNGDVDKVNVLGDIDLGAGPLKNIMGQVYQNAQQRAANVTEGRVKEEFQTKLFGWMQSAQTGSLTEEQKKEATEFSEAHPKVFTAAGLNSIFNTQAAALKAQSNALSEEQRANAKDIVLTQHSTEFADAVQKGSIKSAVGSDVQIKLDNGKTATVPRKEIIASTIKANAEVAKQNAIASTTGSDAEKQEAGIDAYLEVYTKNDELPDDLADAAKGVLSSSRADDEPTLTQLSQAHELIRIATKAPGLIDTIIKSDKDRAFVDSLTVSAQRKIDPKVALKRAIADRDNYDATVPLDRKTESEAVQTVIDGLKTSNDGWGPFNWFASEGGSNESQLKALALKTVRQLYRGGRSAEEVADIATKRLKANVTNFNGQSIDMTGLPISKPGSAAPMFEAARQKLLETGRFKGVDPKTLSFQRVGNTDRFVVVSSDGILTHTLSTTFQQLFLMYKDVHEREEKNKNASALAAGVQRTINQDRMVNPPMPLDIGGFGPSHD
;
A
#
# COMPACT_ATOMS: atom_id res chain seq x y z
N MET A 1 27.48 65.30 0.51
CA MET A 1 28.33 64.76 -0.57
C MET A 1 27.70 63.49 -1.09
N ALA A 2 27.87 63.26 -2.39
CA ALA A 2 27.13 62.38 -3.28
C ALA A 2 26.99 60.92 -2.82
N ASP A 3 25.85 60.27 -3.07
CA ASP A 3 25.69 59.52 -4.32
C ASP A 3 24.22 59.12 -4.63
N LYS A 4 24.00 58.89 -5.92
CA LYS A 4 22.72 58.68 -6.63
C LYS A 4 21.94 57.40 -6.24
N PRO A 5 20.64 57.33 -6.56
CA PRO A 5 19.69 56.37 -5.98
C PRO A 5 19.71 55.00 -6.64
N THR A 6 19.67 53.95 -5.83
CA THR A 6 19.36 52.57 -6.23
C THR A 6 17.85 52.42 -6.44
N LEU A 7 17.45 52.10 -7.67
CA LEU A 7 16.10 51.65 -8.00
C LEU A 7 15.90 50.21 -7.50
N THR A 8 15.14 50.07 -6.42
CA THR A 8 14.46 48.83 -6.04
C THR A 8 13.28 48.53 -6.98
N PRO A 9 13.11 47.29 -7.45
CA PRO A 9 11.80 46.80 -7.88
C PRO A 9 11.30 45.70 -6.92
N ILE A 10 10.36 46.11 -6.07
CA ILE A 10 9.04 45.50 -5.85
C ILE A 10 9.02 43.98 -5.56
N GLN A 11 8.86 43.66 -4.27
CA GLN A 11 8.23 42.41 -3.82
C GLN A 11 6.73 42.44 -4.13
N LEU A 12 6.29 41.67 -5.11
CA LEU A 12 4.89 41.23 -5.20
C LEU A 12 4.79 39.87 -4.50
N ARG A 13 4.39 39.88 -3.23
CA ARG A 13 3.74 38.71 -2.63
C ARG A 13 2.34 38.57 -3.23
N PRO A 14 1.93 37.36 -3.61
CA PRO A 14 0.59 36.91 -3.33
C PRO A 14 0.64 36.00 -2.10
N ALA A 15 -0.09 36.41 -1.07
CA ALA A 15 -0.54 35.52 0.00
C ALA A 15 -1.65 34.63 -0.56
N ALA A 16 -1.56 33.31 -0.34
CA ALA A 16 -2.65 32.40 0.02
C ALA A 16 -2.26 30.94 -0.27
N SER A 17 -2.53 30.10 0.72
CA SER A 17 -2.31 28.66 0.76
C SER A 17 -3.33 27.89 -0.08
N THR A 18 -2.86 26.98 -0.95
CA THR A 18 -3.63 25.81 -1.41
C THR A 18 -2.67 24.64 -1.67
N PRO A 19 -3.05 23.39 -1.34
CA PRO A 19 -2.16 22.25 -1.32
C PRO A 19 -2.10 21.60 -2.71
N SER A 20 -0.93 21.57 -3.34
CA SER A 20 -0.72 20.69 -4.50
C SER A 20 0.74 20.21 -4.58
N ARG A 21 0.85 18.87 -4.61
CA ARG A 21 1.94 18.01 -5.11
C ARG A 21 3.38 18.31 -4.66
N THR A 22 3.90 17.40 -3.84
CA THR A 22 5.31 17.26 -3.50
C THR A 22 6.13 16.97 -4.78
N MET A 23 6.79 17.99 -5.32
CA MET A 23 7.93 17.82 -6.21
C MET A 23 9.19 17.58 -5.37
N VAL A 24 9.96 16.57 -5.75
CA VAL A 24 11.24 16.19 -5.16
C VAL A 24 12.27 17.30 -5.40
N GLN A 25 12.84 17.85 -4.32
CA GLN A 25 14.07 18.67 -4.38
C GLN A 25 15.28 17.74 -4.57
N PRO A 26 16.20 18.04 -5.50
CA PRO A 26 17.51 17.39 -5.50
C PRO A 26 18.33 17.86 -4.29
N GLU A 27 18.91 16.91 -3.55
CA GLU A 27 19.80 17.14 -2.42
C GLU A 27 20.94 18.11 -2.77
N ARG A 28 21.14 19.09 -1.88
CA ARG A 28 22.36 19.91 -1.86
C ARG A 28 23.53 19.02 -1.46
N LEU A 29 24.54 18.94 -2.32
CA LEU A 29 25.88 18.50 -1.94
C LEU A 29 26.44 19.46 -0.88
N GLU A 30 26.53 19.01 0.37
CA GLU A 30 27.35 19.65 1.39
C GLU A 30 28.84 19.43 1.05
N THR A 31 29.42 20.37 0.29
CA THR A 31 30.88 20.49 0.16
C THR A 31 31.46 21.02 1.46
N ASN A 32 32.09 20.13 2.23
CA ASN A 32 32.84 20.45 3.43
C ASN A 32 34.10 21.27 3.08
N PRO A 33 34.26 22.54 3.55
CA PRO A 33 35.34 23.44 3.14
C PRO A 33 36.76 23.01 3.55
N ASP A 34 36.89 22.11 4.53
CA ASP A 34 38.20 21.73 5.10
C ASP A 34 38.99 20.70 4.26
N LYS A 35 38.39 20.14 3.19
CA LYS A 35 39.07 19.16 2.33
C LYS A 35 39.92 19.77 1.21
N ILE A 36 39.70 21.04 0.86
CA ILE A 36 40.42 21.73 -0.22
C ILE A 36 41.79 22.25 0.26
N GLN A 37 41.93 22.63 1.53
CA GLN A 37 43.22 23.09 2.08
C GLN A 37 44.26 21.97 2.19
N ASN A 38 43.86 20.73 2.48
CA ASN A 38 44.80 19.61 2.56
C ASN A 38 45.40 19.21 1.19
N PHE A 39 44.61 19.26 0.12
CA PHE A 39 45.07 18.97 -1.25
C PHE A 39 46.09 20.01 -1.77
N LEU A 40 45.89 21.29 -1.48
CA LEU A 40 46.82 22.36 -1.88
C LEU A 40 48.13 22.35 -1.08
N SER A 41 48.10 21.89 0.18
CA SER A 41 49.31 21.76 1.00
C SER A 41 50.24 20.61 0.57
N GLU A 42 49.69 19.54 -0.01
CA GLU A 42 50.48 18.39 -0.50
C GLU A 42 51.10 18.64 -1.88
N ILE A 43 50.46 19.43 -2.74
CA ILE A 43 51.05 19.88 -4.02
C ILE A 43 52.27 20.80 -3.78
N GLY A 44 52.28 21.60 -2.71
CA GLY A 44 53.41 22.46 -2.35
C GLY A 44 54.69 21.71 -1.95
N LYS A 45 54.61 20.42 -1.60
CA LYS A 45 55.76 19.59 -1.21
C LYS A 45 56.51 18.96 -2.40
N LEU A 46 55.95 19.01 -3.61
CA LEU A 46 56.55 18.45 -4.83
C LEU A 46 57.47 19.43 -5.58
N GLN A 47 57.51 20.70 -5.19
CA GLN A 47 58.25 21.76 -5.88
C GLN A 47 59.80 21.69 -5.78
N PRO A 48 60.42 21.22 -4.67
CA PRO A 48 61.89 21.14 -4.58
C PRO A 48 62.51 20.02 -5.42
N THR A 49 61.80 18.91 -5.60
CA THR A 49 62.32 17.69 -6.26
C THR A 49 62.34 17.82 -7.79
N LEU A 50 61.41 18.59 -8.36
CA LEU A 50 61.36 18.89 -9.80
C LEU A 50 62.44 19.87 -10.25
N GLN A 51 62.89 20.80 -9.39
CA GLN A 51 64.00 21.70 -9.70
C GLN A 51 65.37 20.99 -9.70
N GLN A 52 65.59 20.01 -8.81
CA GLN A 52 66.84 19.24 -8.78
C GLN A 52 67.03 18.34 -10.01
N PHE A 53 65.96 17.74 -10.55
CA PHE A 53 66.04 16.95 -11.79
C PHE A 53 66.28 17.82 -13.03
N GLY A 54 65.77 19.05 -13.05
CA GLY A 54 66.00 19.99 -14.16
C GLY A 54 67.43 20.52 -14.23
N GLN A 55 68.12 20.66 -13.09
CA GLN A 55 69.48 21.20 -13.01
C GLN A 55 70.54 20.15 -13.38
N ALA A 56 70.36 18.89 -12.96
CA ALA A 56 71.26 17.78 -13.32
C ALA A 56 71.23 17.43 -14.83
N ALA A 57 70.08 17.58 -15.48
CA ALA A 57 69.95 17.36 -16.93
C ALA A 57 70.54 18.50 -17.77
N PHE A 58 70.69 19.70 -17.19
CA PHE A 58 71.30 20.86 -17.84
C PHE A 58 72.84 20.82 -17.76
N GLU A 59 73.40 20.39 -16.61
CA GLU A 59 74.85 20.24 -16.40
C GLU A 59 75.46 19.10 -17.26
N ALA A 60 74.72 18.00 -17.46
CA ALA A 60 75.16 16.89 -18.31
C ALA A 60 75.22 17.22 -19.81
N LYS A 61 74.59 18.32 -20.25
CA LYS A 61 74.50 18.73 -21.66
C LYS A 61 75.58 19.75 -22.07
N HIS A 62 76.31 20.30 -21.11
CA HIS A 62 77.28 21.38 -21.31
C HIS A 62 78.68 21.01 -20.80
N ASP A 63 79.04 19.73 -20.85
CA ASP A 63 80.40 19.25 -20.58
C ASP A 63 81.33 19.56 -21.79
N PRO A 64 82.34 20.45 -21.64
CA PRO A 64 83.25 20.82 -22.73
C PRO A 64 84.09 19.64 -23.25
N GLN A 65 84.32 18.62 -22.41
CA GLN A 65 85.09 17.43 -22.79
C GLN A 65 84.29 16.53 -23.74
N ALA A 66 82.99 16.37 -23.47
CA ALA A 66 82.08 15.61 -24.34
C ALA A 66 81.90 16.28 -25.72
N GLN A 67 81.84 17.62 -25.78
CA GLN A 67 81.72 18.33 -27.06
C GLN A 67 82.99 18.29 -27.92
N ALA A 68 84.18 18.31 -27.31
CA ALA A 68 85.45 18.16 -28.02
C ALA A 68 85.63 16.73 -28.57
N ASP A 69 85.23 15.72 -27.80
CA ASP A 69 85.25 14.32 -28.23
C ASP A 69 84.23 14.06 -29.35
N GLU A 70 83.07 14.71 -29.30
CA GLU A 70 82.01 14.59 -30.32
C GLU A 70 82.37 15.32 -31.63
N GLN A 71 83.07 16.47 -31.57
CA GLN A 71 83.66 17.12 -32.74
C GLN A 71 84.79 16.29 -33.36
N SER A 72 85.66 15.70 -32.54
CA SER A 72 86.72 14.80 -33.00
C SER A 72 86.13 13.55 -33.69
N ARG A 73 85.03 13.03 -33.14
CA ARG A 73 84.26 11.91 -33.69
C ARG A 73 83.55 12.29 -34.99
N ALA A 74 82.99 13.50 -35.08
CA ALA A 74 82.37 14.03 -36.29
C ALA A 74 83.39 14.29 -37.42
N GLU A 75 84.59 14.80 -37.10
CA GLU A 75 85.69 14.94 -38.07
C GLU A 75 86.25 13.58 -38.53
N PHE A 76 86.25 12.57 -37.64
CA PHE A 76 86.61 11.19 -37.99
C PHE A 76 85.54 10.48 -38.83
N GLU A 77 84.26 10.80 -38.61
CA GLU A 77 83.11 10.35 -39.40
C GLU A 77 82.95 11.10 -40.73
N ALA A 78 83.54 12.29 -40.88
CA ALA A 78 83.59 13.05 -42.13
C ALA A 78 84.65 12.53 -43.12
N MET A 79 85.56 11.66 -42.68
CA MET A 79 86.50 10.94 -43.56
C MET A 79 85.84 9.67 -44.14
N GLY A 80 85.07 9.83 -45.22
CA GLY A 80 84.58 8.76 -46.12
C GLY A 80 83.71 7.67 -45.47
N LYS A 81 82.38 7.74 -45.64
CA LYS A 81 81.42 6.78 -45.04
C LYS A 81 81.25 5.46 -45.81
N ASP A 82 81.69 5.38 -47.06
CA ASP A 82 81.63 4.15 -47.88
C ASP A 82 82.99 3.79 -48.47
N SER A 83 83.13 2.52 -48.86
CA SER A 83 84.38 1.97 -49.39
C SER A 83 84.87 2.62 -50.69
N ASN A 84 83.97 3.26 -51.46
CA ASN A 84 84.28 3.97 -52.70
C ASN A 84 84.90 5.35 -52.45
N ALA A 85 84.33 6.14 -51.55
CA ALA A 85 84.85 7.46 -51.19
C ALA A 85 86.27 7.38 -50.60
N ILE A 86 86.56 6.36 -49.78
CA ILE A 86 87.91 6.12 -49.23
C ILE A 86 88.89 5.78 -50.37
N GLY A 87 88.44 5.01 -51.36
CA GLY A 87 89.25 4.63 -52.53
C GLY A 87 89.57 5.79 -53.46
N GLU A 88 88.62 6.70 -53.69
CA GLU A 88 88.84 7.93 -54.47
C GLU A 88 89.76 8.92 -53.76
N GLN A 89 89.66 9.00 -52.43
CA GLN A 89 90.55 9.81 -51.60
C GLN A 89 92.00 9.29 -51.68
N MET A 90 92.21 7.98 -51.62
CA MET A 90 93.54 7.37 -51.82
C MET A 90 94.15 7.67 -53.20
N LYS A 91 93.33 7.85 -54.24
CA LYS A 91 93.78 8.15 -55.61
C LYS A 91 94.08 9.64 -55.83
N SER A 92 93.48 10.54 -55.05
CA SER A 92 93.48 11.98 -55.30
C SER A 92 94.33 12.83 -54.34
N GLY A 93 94.75 12.28 -53.19
CA GLY A 93 95.55 13.03 -52.20
C GLY A 93 97.03 12.65 -52.16
N ALA A 94 97.91 13.64 -51.93
CA ALA A 94 99.33 13.43 -51.69
C ALA A 94 99.56 12.96 -50.23
N TYR A 95 99.38 11.66 -49.98
CA TYR A 95 99.48 11.06 -48.66
C TYR A 95 100.79 10.29 -48.45
N THR A 96 101.24 10.18 -47.20
CA THR A 96 102.40 9.34 -46.85
C THR A 96 102.07 7.84 -47.04
N PRO A 97 103.07 6.97 -47.30
CA PRO A 97 102.84 5.52 -47.46
C PRO A 97 102.12 4.88 -46.26
N LYS A 98 102.39 5.36 -45.04
CA LYS A 98 101.74 4.89 -43.81
C LYS A 98 100.26 5.27 -43.78
N THR A 99 99.93 6.48 -44.23
CA THR A 99 98.54 6.95 -44.37
C THR A 99 97.81 6.17 -45.47
N VAL A 100 98.46 5.88 -46.60
CA VAL A 100 97.89 5.06 -47.69
C VAL A 100 97.62 3.62 -47.22
N GLN A 101 98.49 3.03 -46.41
CA GLN A 101 98.25 1.71 -45.80
C GLN A 101 97.08 1.72 -44.81
N ALA A 102 96.98 2.74 -43.96
CA ALA A 102 95.88 2.88 -42.99
C ALA A 102 94.53 3.10 -43.69
N LEU A 103 94.50 3.93 -44.74
CA LEU A 103 93.32 4.14 -45.58
C LEU A 103 92.95 2.87 -46.35
N GLY A 104 93.93 2.13 -46.87
CA GLY A 104 93.69 0.82 -47.49
C GLY A 104 93.11 -0.19 -46.51
N ALA A 105 93.60 -0.25 -45.26
CA ALA A 105 93.04 -1.11 -44.22
C ALA A 105 91.59 -0.73 -43.89
N ARG A 106 91.30 0.56 -43.73
CA ARG A 106 89.95 1.08 -43.48
C ARG A 106 89.00 0.78 -44.64
N GLN A 107 89.46 0.97 -45.87
CA GLN A 107 88.71 0.63 -47.09
C GLN A 107 88.33 -0.86 -47.12
N GLY A 108 89.29 -1.74 -46.80
CA GLY A 108 89.05 -3.18 -46.71
C GLY A 108 88.02 -3.56 -45.65
N PHE A 109 88.12 -3.01 -44.44
CA PHE A 109 87.17 -3.27 -43.35
C PHE A 109 85.76 -2.72 -43.63
N VAL A 110 85.65 -1.51 -44.15
CA VAL A 110 84.34 -0.90 -44.48
C VAL A 110 83.66 -1.70 -45.59
N ALA A 111 84.39 -2.08 -46.64
CA ALA A 111 83.84 -2.92 -47.70
C ALA A 111 83.44 -4.32 -47.19
N ALA A 112 84.18 -4.90 -46.25
CA ALA A 112 83.82 -6.18 -45.63
C ALA A 112 82.53 -6.06 -44.80
N ASN A 113 82.34 -4.95 -44.08
CA ASN A 113 81.10 -4.69 -43.35
C ASN A 113 79.91 -4.46 -44.30
N GLU A 114 80.10 -3.75 -45.40
CA GLU A 114 79.08 -3.59 -46.45
C GLU A 114 78.68 -4.96 -47.04
N ALA A 115 79.66 -5.81 -47.34
CA ALA A 115 79.44 -7.18 -47.78
C ALA A 115 78.75 -8.05 -46.71
N HIS A 116 79.15 -7.93 -45.44
CA HIS A 116 78.50 -8.61 -44.31
C HIS A 116 77.01 -8.31 -44.25
N VAL A 117 76.66 -7.02 -44.27
CA VAL A 117 75.27 -6.58 -44.17
C VAL A 117 74.47 -7.08 -45.37
N ALA A 118 75.02 -6.98 -46.57
CA ALA A 118 74.36 -7.46 -47.79
C ALA A 118 74.11 -8.98 -47.76
N ILE A 119 75.10 -9.77 -47.34
CA ILE A 119 74.99 -11.24 -47.26
C ILE A 119 74.01 -11.65 -46.14
N LEU A 120 74.06 -11.01 -44.98
CA LEU A 120 73.11 -11.27 -43.88
C LEU A 120 71.66 -10.93 -44.27
N LYS A 121 71.46 -9.83 -44.99
CA LYS A 121 70.15 -9.45 -45.51
C LYS A 121 69.65 -10.47 -46.54
N ALA A 122 70.47 -10.83 -47.52
CA ALA A 122 70.12 -11.84 -48.52
C ALA A 122 69.81 -13.22 -47.89
N TYR A 123 70.53 -13.59 -46.82
CA TYR A 123 70.26 -14.81 -46.06
C TYR A 123 68.92 -14.74 -45.32
N GLY A 124 68.60 -13.61 -44.68
CA GLY A 124 67.33 -13.41 -43.97
C GLY A 124 66.09 -13.29 -44.87
N GLU A 125 66.27 -12.86 -46.12
CA GLU A 125 65.22 -12.73 -47.13
C GLU A 125 65.07 -13.99 -48.00
N SER A 126 65.92 -15.01 -47.83
CA SER A 126 65.84 -16.28 -48.58
C SER A 126 64.63 -17.11 -48.13
N ALA A 127 63.83 -17.57 -49.10
CA ALA A 127 62.67 -18.43 -48.84
C ALA A 127 63.05 -19.81 -48.26
N ASP A 128 64.28 -20.28 -48.51
CA ASP A 128 64.86 -21.44 -47.84
C ASP A 128 66.32 -21.16 -47.42
N PRO A 129 66.55 -20.79 -46.15
CA PRO A 129 67.89 -20.53 -45.61
C PRO A 129 68.82 -21.76 -45.66
N ALA A 130 68.29 -22.98 -45.78
CA ALA A 130 69.10 -24.19 -45.90
C ALA A 130 69.74 -24.35 -47.28
N SER A 131 69.17 -23.71 -48.30
CA SER A 131 69.65 -23.74 -49.69
C SER A 131 70.60 -22.59 -50.06
N PHE A 132 70.86 -21.66 -49.12
CA PHE A 132 71.70 -20.49 -49.38
C PHE A 132 73.18 -20.86 -49.50
N ASP A 133 73.75 -20.69 -50.70
CA ASP A 133 75.17 -20.96 -50.96
C ASP A 133 76.06 -19.82 -50.41
N GLN A 134 76.52 -20.01 -49.17
CA GLN A 134 77.40 -19.07 -48.47
C GLN A 134 78.72 -18.84 -49.21
N ASN A 135 79.27 -19.88 -49.84
CA ASN A 135 80.56 -19.80 -50.53
C ASN A 135 80.43 -18.98 -51.82
N ALA A 136 79.33 -19.16 -52.55
CA ALA A 136 79.02 -18.34 -53.73
C ALA A 136 78.80 -16.86 -53.37
N ALA A 137 78.11 -16.57 -52.25
CA ALA A 137 77.89 -15.19 -51.79
C ALA A 137 79.20 -14.48 -51.40
N ILE A 138 80.09 -15.18 -50.67
CA ILE A 138 81.42 -14.66 -50.31
C ILE A 138 82.31 -14.50 -51.55
N ALA A 139 82.28 -15.47 -52.48
CA ALA A 139 83.01 -15.37 -53.74
C ALA A 139 82.56 -14.16 -54.58
N SER A 140 81.24 -13.95 -54.70
CA SER A 140 80.68 -12.79 -55.39
C SER A 140 81.08 -11.47 -54.72
N ALA A 141 81.10 -11.42 -53.38
CA ALA A 141 81.55 -10.22 -52.66
C ALA A 141 83.05 -9.92 -52.90
N ARG A 142 83.89 -10.96 -52.95
CA ARG A 142 85.32 -10.84 -53.32
C ARG A 142 85.50 -10.32 -54.75
N ASP A 143 84.72 -10.83 -55.70
CA ASP A 143 84.80 -10.39 -57.10
C ASP A 143 84.34 -8.94 -57.27
N GLN A 144 83.26 -8.54 -56.58
CA GLN A 144 82.82 -7.16 -56.56
C GLN A 144 83.85 -6.22 -55.92
N PHE A 145 84.50 -6.65 -54.83
CA PHE A 145 85.58 -5.88 -54.21
C PHE A 145 86.75 -5.67 -55.18
N ARG A 146 87.20 -6.73 -55.86
CA ARG A 146 88.28 -6.66 -56.85
C ARG A 146 87.93 -5.77 -58.04
N GLN A 147 86.69 -5.85 -58.54
CA GLN A 147 86.21 -4.98 -59.61
C GLN A 147 86.21 -3.50 -59.20
N ARG A 148 85.80 -3.19 -57.97
CA ARG A 148 85.70 -1.81 -57.47
C ARG A 148 87.06 -1.19 -57.14
N PHE A 149 87.99 -1.96 -56.57
CA PHE A 149 89.19 -1.41 -55.94
C PHE A 149 90.52 -1.88 -56.53
N GLY A 150 90.50 -2.77 -57.54
CA GLY A 150 91.69 -3.28 -58.20
C GLY A 150 92.62 -4.09 -57.28
N ASN A 151 93.93 -4.10 -57.58
CA ASN A 151 94.93 -4.91 -56.87
C ASN A 151 95.48 -4.26 -55.58
N ASN A 152 94.66 -3.54 -54.81
CA ASN A 152 95.08 -2.99 -53.51
C ASN A 152 95.25 -4.12 -52.47
N ALA A 153 96.46 -4.67 -52.37
CA ALA A 153 96.76 -5.83 -51.54
C ALA A 153 96.45 -5.63 -50.04
N THR A 154 96.68 -4.41 -49.51
CA THR A 154 96.37 -4.08 -48.12
C THR A 154 94.87 -4.09 -47.88
N ALA A 155 94.08 -3.47 -48.76
CA ALA A 155 92.63 -3.44 -48.63
C ALA A 155 92.00 -4.84 -48.79
N MET A 156 92.49 -5.65 -49.73
CA MET A 156 92.03 -7.04 -49.89
C MET A 156 92.32 -7.89 -48.63
N ARG A 157 93.50 -7.72 -48.01
CA ARG A 157 93.83 -8.47 -46.78
C ARG A 157 92.85 -8.17 -45.65
N TYR A 158 92.52 -6.90 -45.43
CA TYR A 158 91.59 -6.50 -44.38
C TYR A 158 90.13 -6.81 -44.74
N PHE A 159 89.78 -6.83 -46.02
CA PHE A 159 88.50 -7.32 -46.50
C PHE A 159 88.30 -8.81 -46.16
N GLU A 160 89.31 -9.63 -46.43
CA GLU A 160 89.30 -11.07 -46.10
C GLU A 160 89.29 -11.32 -44.59
N GLN A 161 90.02 -10.53 -43.80
CA GLN A 161 89.98 -10.62 -42.34
C GLN A 161 88.62 -10.22 -41.76
N GLY A 162 87.98 -9.19 -42.32
CA GLY A 162 86.63 -8.77 -41.94
C GLY A 162 85.60 -9.87 -42.17
N LEU A 163 85.74 -10.62 -43.27
CA LEU A 163 84.83 -11.71 -43.69
C LEU A 163 85.00 -13.04 -42.94
N ALA A 164 86.06 -13.21 -42.15
CA ALA A 164 86.43 -14.50 -41.58
C ALA A 164 85.40 -15.10 -40.60
N ASP A 165 84.65 -14.25 -39.87
CA ASP A 165 83.68 -14.67 -38.85
C ASP A 165 82.24 -14.80 -39.39
N LEU A 166 82.02 -14.49 -40.67
CA LEU A 166 80.69 -14.53 -41.29
C LEU A 166 80.01 -15.91 -41.22
N PRO A 167 80.70 -17.06 -41.45
CA PRO A 167 80.05 -18.37 -41.38
C PRO A 167 79.53 -18.72 -39.98
N ALA A 168 80.29 -18.42 -38.92
CA ALA A 168 79.88 -18.68 -37.54
C ALA A 168 78.66 -17.84 -37.14
N ARG A 169 78.61 -16.58 -37.56
CA ARG A 169 77.47 -15.69 -37.32
C ARG A 169 76.22 -16.10 -38.07
N LEU A 170 76.34 -16.54 -39.33
CA LEU A 170 75.21 -17.09 -40.09
C LEU A 170 74.61 -18.32 -39.38
N GLN A 171 75.45 -19.18 -38.80
CA GLN A 171 75.00 -20.34 -38.02
C GLN A 171 74.32 -19.96 -36.69
N ALA A 172 74.85 -18.96 -35.97
CA ALA A 172 74.19 -18.44 -34.77
C ALA A 172 72.82 -17.83 -35.11
N ASN A 173 72.75 -17.02 -36.17
CA ASN A 173 71.50 -16.40 -36.63
C ASN A 173 70.45 -17.44 -37.07
N LYS A 174 70.88 -18.56 -37.67
CA LYS A 174 70.01 -19.71 -37.99
C LYS A 174 69.36 -20.30 -36.72
N THR A 175 70.13 -20.45 -35.66
CA THR A 175 69.67 -21.04 -34.39
C THR A 175 68.73 -20.09 -33.65
N ASP A 176 69.05 -18.80 -33.65
CA ASP A 176 68.27 -17.75 -32.99
C ASP A 176 66.93 -17.51 -33.70
N THR A 177 66.93 -17.50 -35.03
CA THR A 177 65.71 -17.36 -35.85
C THR A 177 64.82 -18.60 -35.73
N ALA A 178 65.39 -19.81 -35.73
CA ALA A 178 64.61 -21.03 -35.51
C ALA A 178 63.96 -21.04 -34.12
N THR A 179 64.69 -20.63 -33.08
CA THR A 179 64.17 -20.56 -31.71
C THR A 179 63.07 -19.49 -31.58
N LYS A 180 63.27 -18.29 -32.13
CA LYS A 180 62.25 -17.22 -32.10
C LYS A 180 61.00 -17.57 -32.90
N ASN A 181 61.15 -18.18 -34.08
CA ASN A 181 60.00 -18.60 -34.89
C ASN A 181 59.23 -19.75 -34.22
N PHE A 182 59.93 -20.69 -33.57
CA PHE A 182 59.28 -21.77 -32.82
C PHE A 182 58.59 -21.26 -31.56
N VAL A 183 59.21 -20.32 -30.84
CA VAL A 183 58.58 -19.61 -29.71
C VAL A 183 57.35 -18.84 -30.20
N GLN A 184 57.42 -18.06 -31.28
CA GLN A 184 56.26 -17.32 -31.81
C GLN A 184 55.13 -18.23 -32.32
N GLN A 185 55.43 -19.32 -33.03
CA GLN A 185 54.41 -20.29 -33.48
C GLN A 185 53.76 -21.02 -32.32
N ARG A 186 54.54 -21.35 -31.28
CA ARG A 186 54.05 -21.99 -30.06
C ARG A 186 53.33 -21.00 -29.13
N ASP A 187 53.71 -19.73 -29.13
CA ASP A 187 53.07 -18.64 -28.38
C ASP A 187 51.64 -18.40 -28.89
N LEU A 188 51.43 -18.46 -30.21
CA LEU A 188 50.09 -18.42 -30.81
C LEU A 188 49.19 -19.61 -30.43
N THR A 189 49.76 -20.81 -30.26
CA THR A 189 49.01 -22.02 -29.84
C THR A 189 48.84 -22.10 -28.33
N LEU A 190 49.81 -21.63 -27.55
CA LEU A 190 49.76 -21.52 -26.09
C LEU A 190 48.79 -20.44 -25.65
N ALA A 191 48.78 -19.27 -26.28
CA ALA A 191 47.81 -18.20 -26.00
C ALA A 191 46.36 -18.70 -26.15
N GLY A 192 46.09 -19.54 -27.15
CA GLY A 192 44.79 -20.19 -27.33
C GLY A 192 44.43 -21.20 -26.22
N ALA A 193 45.40 -22.01 -25.77
CA ALA A 193 45.21 -22.95 -24.66
C ALA A 193 45.06 -22.23 -23.30
N PHE A 194 45.78 -21.11 -23.10
CA PHE A 194 45.68 -20.26 -21.91
C PHE A 194 44.34 -19.50 -21.86
N ASP A 195 43.88 -18.95 -22.98
CA ASP A 195 42.56 -18.32 -23.07
C ASP A 195 41.42 -19.33 -22.85
N ALA A 196 41.58 -20.58 -23.30
CA ALA A 196 40.68 -21.68 -22.97
C ALA A 196 40.69 -22.01 -21.47
N ALA A 197 41.87 -22.08 -20.82
CA ALA A 197 41.97 -22.34 -19.38
C ALA A 197 41.36 -21.20 -18.54
N MET A 198 41.62 -19.94 -18.90
CA MET A 198 41.07 -18.74 -18.26
C MET A 198 39.54 -18.62 -18.39
N SER A 199 38.98 -19.12 -19.49
CA SER A 199 37.53 -19.12 -19.76
C SER A 199 36.78 -20.34 -19.22
N GLN A 200 37.44 -21.49 -19.08
CA GLN A 200 36.78 -22.74 -18.68
C GLN A 200 36.71 -23.00 -17.16
N THR A 201 37.56 -22.37 -16.35
CA THR A 201 37.63 -22.68 -14.90
C THR A 201 37.05 -21.56 -14.04
N LYS A 202 35.90 -21.84 -13.41
CA LYS A 202 35.35 -21.00 -12.32
C LYS A 202 36.20 -21.05 -11.05
N ASP A 203 37.07 -22.05 -10.91
CA ASP A 203 37.98 -22.24 -9.77
C ASP A 203 39.40 -21.74 -10.10
N PRO A 204 39.88 -20.65 -9.45
CA PRO A 204 41.22 -20.12 -9.64
C PRO A 204 42.34 -21.13 -9.36
N LYS A 205 42.14 -22.10 -8.46
CA LYS A 205 43.18 -23.07 -8.10
C LYS A 205 43.44 -24.10 -9.20
N ALA A 206 42.37 -24.55 -9.86
CA ALA A 206 42.47 -25.49 -10.99
C ALA A 206 43.21 -24.84 -12.18
N MET A 207 42.93 -23.56 -12.44
CA MET A 207 43.67 -22.76 -13.42
C MET A 207 45.16 -22.67 -13.08
N GLY A 208 45.49 -22.35 -11.82
CA GLY A 208 46.88 -22.30 -11.35
C GLY A 208 47.64 -23.62 -11.55
N ALA A 209 46.98 -24.77 -11.38
CA ALA A 209 47.59 -26.07 -11.61
C ALA A 209 47.92 -26.32 -13.09
N ILE A 210 47.02 -25.95 -14.00
CA ILE A 210 47.23 -26.06 -15.45
C ILE A 210 48.40 -25.18 -15.89
N VAL A 211 48.44 -23.93 -15.42
CA VAL A 211 49.51 -22.98 -15.77
C VAL A 211 50.86 -23.46 -15.23
N ARG A 212 50.94 -24.01 -14.01
CA ARG A 212 52.17 -24.60 -13.45
C ARG A 212 52.67 -25.78 -14.28
N GLN A 213 51.78 -26.64 -14.75
CA GLN A 213 52.14 -27.78 -15.60
C GLN A 213 52.71 -27.30 -16.94
N MET A 214 52.13 -26.28 -17.55
CA MET A 214 52.63 -25.68 -18.80
C MET A 214 53.98 -24.98 -18.63
N VAL A 215 54.18 -24.28 -17.51
CA VAL A 215 55.48 -23.69 -17.15
C VAL A 215 56.55 -24.76 -17.10
N LYS A 216 56.26 -25.88 -16.43
CA LYS A 216 57.16 -27.04 -16.35
C LYS A 216 57.47 -27.63 -17.72
N GLU A 217 56.45 -27.84 -18.56
CA GLU A 217 56.64 -28.34 -19.92
C GLU A 217 57.46 -27.39 -20.81
N ASN A 218 57.34 -26.07 -20.61
CA ASN A 218 58.17 -25.10 -21.32
C ASN A 218 59.64 -25.14 -20.85
N THR A 219 59.89 -25.34 -19.56
CA THR A 219 61.26 -25.52 -19.06
C THR A 219 61.89 -26.81 -19.59
N ASP A 220 61.14 -27.91 -19.52
CA ASP A 220 61.65 -29.26 -19.77
C ASP A 220 61.84 -29.56 -21.27
N PHE A 221 60.96 -29.05 -22.15
CA PHE A 221 60.99 -29.39 -23.59
C PHE A 221 61.70 -28.38 -24.48
N ILE A 222 61.66 -27.09 -24.15
CA ILE A 222 62.20 -26.01 -24.99
C ILE A 222 63.27 -25.19 -24.30
N HIS A 223 63.65 -25.54 -23.07
CA HIS A 223 64.65 -24.85 -22.25
C HIS A 223 64.41 -23.34 -22.14
N ALA A 224 63.14 -22.92 -22.10
CA ALA A 224 62.77 -21.51 -21.98
C ALA A 224 63.31 -20.94 -20.67
N SER A 225 63.94 -19.77 -20.72
CA SER A 225 64.49 -19.14 -19.52
C SER A 225 63.36 -18.61 -18.62
N PRO A 226 63.60 -18.42 -17.31
CA PRO A 226 62.62 -17.79 -16.42
C PRO A 226 62.15 -16.41 -16.88
N ALA A 227 63.00 -15.66 -17.60
CA ALA A 227 62.65 -14.35 -18.15
C ALA A 227 61.64 -14.47 -19.31
N ASP A 228 61.82 -15.45 -20.19
CA ASP A 228 60.89 -15.71 -21.30
C ASP A 228 59.53 -16.19 -20.76
N GLN A 229 59.54 -17.03 -19.72
CA GLN A 229 58.33 -17.50 -19.06
C GLN A 229 57.59 -16.37 -18.34
N ALA A 230 58.30 -15.45 -17.68
CA ALA A 230 57.71 -14.29 -17.04
C ALA A 230 57.04 -13.34 -18.04
N ALA A 231 57.65 -13.13 -19.22
CA ALA A 231 57.06 -12.32 -20.28
C ALA A 231 55.75 -12.94 -20.82
N LEU A 232 55.70 -14.27 -20.96
CA LEU A 232 54.50 -14.99 -21.39
C LEU A 232 53.37 -14.91 -20.34
N LEU A 233 53.69 -15.06 -19.06
CA LEU A 233 52.68 -15.05 -17.98
C LEU A 233 52.25 -13.63 -17.58
N GLN A 234 53.07 -12.61 -17.83
CA GLN A 234 52.72 -11.21 -17.58
C GLN A 234 51.45 -10.79 -18.32
N GLY A 235 51.27 -11.23 -19.57
CA GLY A 235 50.05 -10.96 -20.35
C GLY A 235 48.78 -11.50 -19.67
N LEU A 236 48.88 -12.68 -19.02
CA LEU A 236 47.76 -13.31 -18.32
C LEU A 236 47.42 -12.60 -17.01
N VAL A 237 48.44 -12.19 -16.26
CA VAL A 237 48.25 -11.41 -15.02
C VAL A 237 47.58 -10.07 -15.31
N VAL A 238 48.03 -9.37 -16.36
CA VAL A 238 47.43 -8.09 -16.78
C VAL A 238 46.00 -8.30 -17.27
N LYS A 239 45.74 -9.33 -18.09
CA LYS A 239 44.38 -9.66 -18.59
C LYS A 239 43.43 -10.05 -17.45
N ALA A 240 43.88 -10.82 -16.46
CA ALA A 240 43.11 -11.13 -15.26
C ALA A 240 42.82 -9.86 -14.43
N GLY A 241 43.78 -8.94 -14.38
CA GLY A 241 43.63 -7.62 -13.77
C GLY A 241 42.60 -6.73 -14.47
N ASP A 242 42.65 -6.67 -15.80
CA ASP A 242 41.69 -5.93 -16.62
C ASP A 242 40.28 -6.52 -16.54
N ASN A 243 40.16 -7.84 -16.33
CA ASN A 243 38.88 -8.52 -16.16
C ASN A 243 38.29 -8.42 -14.74
N GLY A 244 39.04 -7.90 -13.75
CA GLY A 244 38.55 -7.81 -12.37
C GLY A 244 38.61 -9.11 -11.58
N ASP A 245 39.48 -10.06 -11.94
CA ASP A 245 39.58 -11.37 -11.29
C ASP A 245 40.72 -11.40 -10.24
N VAL A 246 40.50 -10.79 -9.07
CA VAL A 246 41.51 -10.65 -8.00
C VAL A 246 42.12 -12.00 -7.59
N ASP A 247 41.30 -13.04 -7.44
CA ASP A 247 41.77 -14.37 -7.03
C ASP A 247 42.65 -15.04 -8.09
N LYS A 248 42.34 -14.83 -9.38
CA LYS A 248 43.16 -15.35 -10.48
C LYS A 248 44.49 -14.63 -10.58
N VAL A 249 44.51 -13.30 -10.39
CA VAL A 249 45.74 -12.52 -10.29
C VAL A 249 46.62 -13.05 -9.16
N ASN A 250 46.04 -13.30 -7.98
CA ASN A 250 46.76 -13.86 -6.83
C ASN A 250 47.36 -15.24 -7.12
N VAL A 251 46.57 -16.16 -7.67
CA VAL A 251 47.05 -17.51 -7.99
C VAL A 251 48.16 -17.51 -9.05
N LEU A 252 48.05 -16.67 -10.08
CA LEU A 252 49.09 -16.52 -11.11
C LEU A 252 50.37 -15.92 -10.53
N GLY A 253 50.25 -14.93 -9.65
CA GLY A 253 51.39 -14.31 -8.98
C GLY A 253 52.21 -15.26 -8.11
N ASP A 254 51.58 -16.31 -7.59
CA ASP A 254 52.19 -17.33 -6.73
C ASP A 254 52.84 -18.50 -7.51
N ILE A 255 52.86 -18.45 -8.85
CA ILE A 255 53.55 -19.45 -9.66
C ILE A 255 55.06 -19.20 -9.61
N ASP A 256 55.83 -20.21 -9.23
CA ASP A 256 57.29 -20.15 -9.16
C ASP A 256 57.92 -20.56 -10.50
N LEU A 257 58.82 -19.72 -11.01
CA LEU A 257 59.53 -19.94 -12.27
C LEU A 257 60.97 -20.45 -12.07
N GLY A 258 61.32 -20.91 -10.86
CA GLY A 258 62.67 -21.37 -10.50
C GLY A 258 63.64 -20.23 -10.14
N ALA A 259 63.32 -18.99 -10.53
CA ALA A 259 63.96 -17.76 -10.04
C ALA A 259 63.16 -17.07 -8.92
N GLY A 260 62.03 -17.66 -8.50
CA GLY A 260 61.10 -17.14 -7.51
C GLY A 260 59.68 -16.94 -8.06
N PRO A 261 58.72 -16.56 -7.20
CA PRO A 261 57.33 -16.31 -7.58
C PRO A 261 57.18 -15.20 -8.63
N LEU A 262 56.27 -15.37 -9.58
CA LEU A 262 56.00 -14.42 -10.66
C LEU A 262 55.73 -13.01 -10.15
N LYS A 263 55.00 -12.85 -9.03
CA LYS A 263 54.74 -11.54 -8.41
C LYS A 263 56.02 -10.77 -8.03
N ASN A 264 57.07 -11.49 -7.64
CA ASN A 264 58.36 -10.88 -7.28
C ASN A 264 59.18 -10.53 -8.52
N ILE A 265 59.09 -11.36 -9.56
CA ILE A 265 59.75 -11.12 -10.85
C ILE A 265 59.14 -9.91 -11.57
N MET A 266 57.81 -9.77 -11.52
CA MET A 266 57.06 -8.67 -12.17
C MET A 266 57.06 -7.36 -11.36
N GLY A 267 57.22 -7.42 -10.03
CA GLY A 267 57.27 -6.26 -9.15
C GLY A 267 56.04 -5.33 -9.28
N GLN A 268 56.27 -4.08 -9.70
CA GLN A 268 55.23 -3.05 -9.80
C GLN A 268 54.10 -3.40 -10.78
N VAL A 269 54.42 -4.14 -11.84
CA VAL A 269 53.41 -4.54 -12.85
C VAL A 269 52.34 -5.43 -12.23
N TYR A 270 52.75 -6.34 -11.34
CA TYR A 270 51.83 -7.21 -10.61
C TYR A 270 50.95 -6.41 -9.64
N GLN A 271 51.54 -5.47 -8.88
CA GLN A 271 50.80 -4.63 -7.94
C GLN A 271 49.73 -3.79 -8.66
N ASN A 272 50.08 -3.20 -9.80
CA ASN A 272 49.14 -2.43 -10.61
C ASN A 272 47.99 -3.32 -11.14
N ALA A 273 48.29 -4.54 -11.59
CA ALA A 273 47.27 -5.49 -12.05
C ALA A 273 46.33 -5.92 -10.92
N GLN A 274 46.85 -6.17 -9.72
CA GLN A 274 46.07 -6.53 -8.53
C GLN A 274 45.15 -5.38 -8.08
N GLN A 275 45.66 -4.15 -8.05
CA GLN A 275 44.86 -2.97 -7.70
C GLN A 275 43.79 -2.69 -8.76
N ARG A 276 44.12 -2.86 -10.04
CA ARG A 276 43.16 -2.74 -11.14
C ARG A 276 42.07 -3.80 -11.05
N ALA A 277 42.43 -5.04 -10.73
CA ALA A 277 41.48 -6.12 -10.50
C ALA A 277 40.47 -5.74 -9.42
N ALA A 278 40.95 -5.31 -8.25
CA ALA A 278 40.09 -4.94 -7.12
C ALA A 278 39.15 -3.77 -7.47
N ASN A 279 39.66 -2.75 -8.17
CA ASN A 279 38.84 -1.60 -8.61
C ASN A 279 37.75 -2.01 -9.60
N VAL A 280 38.05 -2.90 -10.55
CA VAL A 280 37.09 -3.41 -11.53
C VAL A 280 36.03 -4.30 -10.84
N THR A 281 36.44 -5.17 -9.91
CA THR A 281 35.50 -5.98 -9.11
C THR A 281 34.56 -5.08 -8.30
N GLU A 282 35.09 -4.09 -7.57
CA GLU A 282 34.28 -3.16 -6.79
C GLU A 282 33.35 -2.32 -7.69
N GLY A 283 33.80 -1.91 -8.87
CA GLY A 283 32.98 -1.22 -9.87
C GLY A 283 31.79 -2.07 -10.32
N ARG A 284 32.05 -3.32 -10.70
CA ARG A 284 31.01 -4.27 -11.13
C ARG A 284 30.01 -4.58 -10.02
N VAL A 285 30.48 -4.81 -8.80
CA VAL A 285 29.60 -5.03 -7.63
C VAL A 285 28.73 -3.80 -7.36
N LYS A 286 29.26 -2.58 -7.54
CA LYS A 286 28.48 -1.33 -7.41
C LYS A 286 27.42 -1.18 -8.50
N GLU A 287 27.74 -1.50 -9.75
CA GLU A 287 26.77 -1.46 -10.87
C GLU A 287 25.64 -2.48 -10.70
N GLU A 288 25.97 -3.72 -10.32
CA GLU A 288 24.99 -4.76 -10.01
C GLU A 288 24.13 -4.36 -8.81
N PHE A 289 24.74 -3.77 -7.77
CA PHE A 289 24.04 -3.25 -6.60
C PHE A 289 23.05 -2.14 -6.96
N GLN A 290 23.41 -1.18 -7.82
CA GLN A 290 22.50 -0.08 -8.19
C GLN A 290 21.20 -0.60 -8.81
N THR A 291 21.30 -1.61 -9.68
CA THR A 291 20.13 -2.23 -10.32
C THR A 291 19.25 -2.95 -9.29
N LYS A 292 19.86 -3.74 -8.40
CA LYS A 292 19.13 -4.46 -7.34
C LYS A 292 18.50 -3.50 -6.33
N LEU A 293 19.24 -2.48 -5.89
CA LEU A 293 18.78 -1.44 -4.97
C LEU A 293 17.56 -0.72 -5.53
N PHE A 294 17.58 -0.34 -6.81
CA PHE A 294 16.43 0.29 -7.45
C PHE A 294 15.20 -0.61 -7.43
N GLY A 295 15.36 -1.89 -7.79
CA GLY A 295 14.27 -2.88 -7.76
C GLY A 295 13.69 -3.10 -6.36
N TRP A 296 14.55 -3.25 -5.34
CA TRP A 296 14.12 -3.40 -3.95
C TRP A 296 13.43 -2.13 -3.42
N MET A 297 13.97 -0.95 -3.70
CA MET A 297 13.33 0.31 -3.30
C MET A 297 11.97 0.52 -3.97
N GLN A 298 11.84 0.26 -5.28
CA GLN A 298 10.57 0.38 -5.99
C GLN A 298 9.51 -0.59 -5.43
N SER A 299 9.92 -1.82 -5.13
CA SER A 299 9.04 -2.83 -4.53
C SER A 299 8.65 -2.45 -3.09
N ALA A 300 9.60 -1.93 -2.30
CA ALA A 300 9.35 -1.46 -0.95
C ALA A 300 8.40 -0.24 -0.92
N GLN A 301 8.59 0.73 -1.82
CA GLN A 301 7.71 1.92 -1.94
C GLN A 301 6.25 1.55 -2.24
N THR A 302 6.02 0.42 -2.91
CA THR A 302 4.69 -0.08 -3.24
C THR A 302 4.19 -1.14 -2.27
N GLY A 303 4.95 -1.48 -1.22
CA GLY A 303 4.60 -2.54 -0.28
C GLY A 303 4.74 -3.97 -0.83
N SER A 304 5.23 -4.13 -2.06
CA SER A 304 5.27 -5.41 -2.81
C SER A 304 6.57 -6.19 -2.67
N LEU A 305 7.49 -5.74 -1.82
CA LEU A 305 8.78 -6.42 -1.59
C LEU A 305 8.55 -7.82 -1.00
N THR A 306 8.89 -8.83 -1.79
CA THR A 306 8.73 -10.27 -1.49
C THR A 306 9.73 -10.74 -0.42
N GLU A 307 9.45 -11.89 0.20
CA GLU A 307 10.37 -12.48 1.18
C GLU A 307 11.69 -12.93 0.52
N GLU A 308 11.64 -13.40 -0.72
CA GLU A 308 12.83 -13.73 -1.50
C GLU A 308 13.72 -12.50 -1.72
N GLN A 309 13.13 -11.35 -2.08
CA GLN A 309 13.87 -10.10 -2.26
C GLN A 309 14.43 -9.55 -0.94
N LYS A 310 13.70 -9.69 0.17
CA LYS A 310 14.22 -9.34 1.51
C LYS A 310 15.43 -10.19 1.87
N LYS A 311 15.36 -11.50 1.60
CA LYS A 311 16.45 -12.44 1.84
C LYS A 311 17.66 -12.08 0.98
N GLU A 312 17.46 -11.84 -0.32
CA GLU A 312 18.52 -11.43 -1.24
C GLU A 312 19.20 -10.12 -0.80
N ALA A 313 18.41 -9.13 -0.37
CA ALA A 313 18.94 -7.85 0.12
C ALA A 313 19.76 -8.02 1.41
N THR A 314 19.33 -8.92 2.29
CA THR A 314 20.04 -9.25 3.54
C THR A 314 21.36 -9.94 3.24
N GLU A 315 21.34 -10.99 2.42
CA GLU A 315 22.55 -11.72 2.01
C GLU A 315 23.56 -10.80 1.30
N PHE A 316 23.09 -9.87 0.46
CA PHE A 316 23.97 -8.90 -0.21
C PHE A 316 24.60 -7.91 0.79
N SER A 317 23.84 -7.41 1.78
CA SER A 317 24.37 -6.50 2.81
C SER A 317 25.43 -7.18 3.68
N GLU A 318 25.24 -8.45 4.01
CA GLU A 318 26.19 -9.25 4.78
C GLU A 318 27.47 -9.56 3.99
N ALA A 319 27.35 -9.91 2.71
CA ALA A 319 28.48 -10.20 1.84
C ALA A 319 29.29 -8.95 1.45
N HIS A 320 28.63 -7.80 1.30
CA HIS A 320 29.24 -6.55 0.82
C HIS A 320 28.94 -5.32 1.71
N PRO A 321 29.33 -5.34 3.00
CA PRO A 321 28.94 -4.31 3.96
C PRO A 321 29.50 -2.90 3.68
N LYS A 322 30.57 -2.81 2.88
CA LYS A 322 31.14 -1.53 2.41
C LYS A 322 30.32 -0.87 1.29
N VAL A 323 29.54 -1.66 0.54
CA VAL A 323 28.71 -1.21 -0.59
C VAL A 323 27.26 -1.00 -0.13
N PHE A 324 26.73 -1.94 0.66
CA PHE A 324 25.37 -1.87 1.19
C PHE A 324 25.34 -2.13 2.69
N THR A 325 25.13 -1.07 3.46
CA THR A 325 25.16 -1.12 4.92
C THR A 325 23.84 -1.63 5.49
N ALA A 326 23.89 -2.17 6.71
CA ALA A 326 22.70 -2.56 7.47
C ALA A 326 21.70 -1.39 7.66
N ALA A 327 22.19 -0.14 7.74
CA ALA A 327 21.35 1.05 7.79
C ALA A 327 20.56 1.25 6.48
N GLY A 328 21.20 0.99 5.33
CA GLY A 328 20.54 0.98 4.02
C GLY A 328 19.47 -0.11 3.92
N LEU A 329 19.77 -1.32 4.39
CA LEU A 329 18.80 -2.43 4.44
C LEU A 329 17.58 -2.08 5.29
N ASN A 330 17.80 -1.55 6.50
CA ASN A 330 16.73 -1.12 7.39
C ASN A 330 15.88 0.00 6.77
N SER A 331 16.47 0.90 5.99
CA SER A 331 15.73 1.94 5.27
C SER A 331 14.72 1.35 4.28
N ILE A 332 15.10 0.31 3.53
CA ILE A 332 14.21 -0.38 2.59
C ILE A 332 13.05 -1.05 3.34
N PHE A 333 13.35 -1.79 4.42
CA PHE A 333 12.30 -2.48 5.19
C PHE A 333 11.35 -1.52 5.91
N ASN A 334 11.88 -0.41 6.45
CA ASN A 334 11.06 0.66 7.02
C ASN A 334 10.17 1.32 5.96
N THR A 335 10.67 1.51 4.74
CA THR A 335 9.89 2.03 3.60
C THR A 335 8.73 1.08 3.25
N GLN A 336 8.98 -0.23 3.21
CA GLN A 336 7.93 -1.22 3.01
C GLN A 336 6.88 -1.20 4.12
N ALA A 337 7.30 -1.17 5.38
CA ALA A 337 6.39 -1.11 6.52
C ALA A 337 5.52 0.16 6.46
N ALA A 338 6.09 1.29 6.05
CA ALA A 338 5.36 2.54 5.85
C ALA A 338 4.35 2.45 4.70
N ALA A 339 4.72 1.85 3.57
CA ALA A 339 3.83 1.65 2.42
C ALA A 339 2.65 0.73 2.75
N LEU A 340 2.90 -0.40 3.41
CA LEU A 340 1.85 -1.33 3.88
C LEU A 340 0.90 -0.65 4.87
N LYS A 341 1.44 0.16 5.78
CA LYS A 341 0.62 0.95 6.71
C LYS A 341 -0.23 2.00 5.99
N ALA A 342 0.31 2.65 4.95
CA ALA A 342 -0.44 3.60 4.13
C ALA A 342 -1.58 2.92 3.36
N GLN A 343 -1.32 1.76 2.76
CA GLN A 343 -2.35 0.95 2.07
C GLN A 343 -3.45 0.49 3.03
N SER A 344 -3.07 -0.06 4.19
CA SER A 344 -4.02 -0.46 5.23
C SER A 344 -4.88 0.72 5.72
N ASN A 345 -4.29 1.91 5.86
CA ASN A 345 -5.03 3.12 6.21
C ASN A 345 -6.00 3.56 5.10
N ALA A 346 -5.57 3.53 3.83
CA ALA A 346 -6.43 3.89 2.70
C ALA A 346 -7.63 2.93 2.58
N LEU A 347 -7.37 1.62 2.67
CA LEU A 347 -8.42 0.61 2.66
C LEU A 347 -9.37 0.76 3.86
N SER A 348 -8.83 1.07 5.04
CA SER A 348 -9.65 1.34 6.22
C SER A 348 -10.52 2.60 6.09
N GLU A 349 -10.07 3.60 5.35
CA GLU A 349 -10.84 4.81 5.07
C GLU A 349 -12.00 4.52 4.12
N GLU A 350 -11.77 3.71 3.08
CA GLU A 350 -12.81 3.20 2.20
C GLU A 350 -13.82 2.31 2.94
N GLN A 351 -13.34 1.36 3.76
CA GLN A 351 -14.19 0.52 4.61
C GLN A 351 -14.99 1.34 5.63
N ARG A 352 -14.40 2.40 6.18
CA ARG A 352 -15.12 3.32 7.08
C ARG A 352 -16.22 4.06 6.32
N ALA A 353 -15.96 4.52 5.10
CA ALA A 353 -16.96 5.17 4.26
C ALA A 353 -18.12 4.21 3.93
N ASN A 354 -17.81 2.94 3.68
CA ASN A 354 -18.77 1.89 3.32
C ASN A 354 -19.25 1.06 4.52
N ALA A 355 -18.95 1.49 5.75
CA ALA A 355 -19.18 0.72 6.97
C ALA A 355 -20.64 0.27 7.12
N LYS A 356 -21.54 1.20 6.81
CA LYS A 356 -22.98 0.99 6.84
C LYS A 356 -23.41 -0.09 5.86
N ASP A 357 -22.94 -0.03 4.62
CA ASP A 357 -23.34 -0.98 3.56
C ASP A 357 -22.82 -2.39 3.84
N ILE A 358 -21.62 -2.49 4.44
CA ILE A 358 -21.07 -3.76 4.92
C ILE A 358 -22.01 -4.38 5.96
N VAL A 359 -22.43 -3.61 6.97
CA VAL A 359 -23.34 -4.09 8.03
C VAL A 359 -24.70 -4.50 7.45
N LEU A 360 -25.28 -3.68 6.58
CA LEU A 360 -26.56 -3.96 5.93
C LEU A 360 -26.50 -5.23 5.07
N THR A 361 -25.37 -5.48 4.40
CA THR A 361 -25.18 -6.67 3.57
C THR A 361 -25.02 -7.93 4.42
N GLN A 362 -24.17 -7.85 5.46
CA GLN A 362 -23.87 -8.97 6.37
C GLN A 362 -25.11 -9.49 7.11
N HIS A 363 -26.02 -8.59 7.49
CA HIS A 363 -27.24 -8.90 8.26
C HIS A 363 -28.53 -8.78 7.45
N SER A 364 -28.44 -8.75 6.12
CA SER A 364 -29.57 -8.42 5.23
C SER A 364 -30.81 -9.28 5.46
N THR A 365 -30.66 -10.59 5.61
CA THR A 365 -31.78 -11.53 5.85
C THR A 365 -32.40 -11.35 7.23
N GLU A 366 -31.57 -11.29 8.28
CA GLU A 366 -32.00 -11.09 9.66
C GLU A 366 -32.78 -9.77 9.81
N PHE A 367 -32.24 -8.69 9.25
CA PHE A 367 -32.85 -7.37 9.33
C PHE A 367 -34.13 -7.27 8.48
N ALA A 368 -34.19 -7.91 7.31
CA ALA A 368 -35.41 -7.99 6.52
C ALA A 368 -36.52 -8.72 7.28
N ASP A 369 -36.23 -9.88 7.88
CA ASP A 369 -37.17 -10.63 8.71
C ASP A 369 -37.63 -9.81 9.93
N ALA A 370 -36.72 -9.07 10.56
CA ALA A 370 -37.04 -8.22 11.70
C ALA A 370 -37.97 -7.06 11.31
N VAL A 371 -37.76 -6.43 10.14
CA VAL A 371 -38.65 -5.38 9.59
C VAL A 371 -40.02 -5.96 9.29
N GLN A 372 -40.08 -7.14 8.67
CA GLN A 372 -41.34 -7.83 8.40
C GLN A 372 -42.08 -8.23 9.68
N LYS A 373 -41.39 -8.37 10.81
CA LYS A 373 -42.01 -8.64 12.12
C LYS A 373 -42.31 -7.37 12.93
N GLY A 374 -41.91 -6.17 12.47
CA GLY A 374 -42.05 -4.94 13.25
C GLY A 374 -41.06 -4.83 14.43
N SER A 375 -39.96 -5.57 14.37
CA SER A 375 -39.03 -5.80 15.49
C SER A 375 -37.60 -5.31 15.23
N ILE A 376 -37.38 -4.56 14.14
CA ILE A 376 -36.04 -4.10 13.73
C ILE A 376 -35.34 -3.26 14.80
N LYS A 377 -36.12 -2.48 15.57
CA LYS A 377 -35.62 -1.71 16.71
C LYS A 377 -34.98 -2.64 17.76
N SER A 378 -35.57 -3.80 18.02
CA SER A 378 -35.01 -4.78 18.94
C SER A 378 -33.82 -5.52 18.31
N ALA A 379 -33.92 -5.92 17.04
CA ALA A 379 -32.89 -6.69 16.34
C ALA A 379 -31.53 -5.97 16.23
N VAL A 380 -31.51 -4.66 15.93
CA VAL A 380 -30.24 -3.92 15.82
C VAL A 380 -29.63 -3.64 17.20
N GLY A 381 -30.39 -3.68 18.30
CA GLY A 381 -29.88 -3.64 19.68
C GLY A 381 -29.12 -2.36 20.08
N SER A 382 -27.90 -2.18 19.60
CA SER A 382 -26.99 -1.05 19.85
C SER A 382 -26.30 -0.58 18.56
N ASP A 383 -25.46 0.45 18.65
CA ASP A 383 -24.58 0.82 17.54
C ASP A 383 -23.66 -0.36 17.19
N VAL A 384 -23.46 -0.60 15.90
CA VAL A 384 -22.70 -1.76 15.40
C VAL A 384 -21.26 -1.34 15.19
N GLN A 385 -20.32 -2.09 15.79
CA GLN A 385 -18.89 -1.87 15.61
C GLN A 385 -18.36 -2.83 14.56
N ILE A 386 -17.74 -2.28 13.52
CA ILE A 386 -17.00 -3.05 12.53
C ILE A 386 -15.51 -2.90 12.76
N LYS A 387 -14.77 -4.01 12.64
CA LYS A 387 -13.31 -4.01 12.68
C LYS A 387 -12.78 -3.69 11.29
N LEU A 388 -11.98 -2.64 11.18
CA LEU A 388 -11.31 -2.22 9.95
C LEU A 388 -9.98 -2.95 9.78
N ASP A 389 -9.43 -2.95 8.57
CA ASP A 389 -8.18 -3.64 8.24
C ASP A 389 -6.94 -3.07 8.96
N ASN A 390 -6.99 -1.81 9.41
CA ASN A 390 -5.95 -1.23 10.27
C ASN A 390 -6.10 -1.61 11.76
N GLY A 391 -7.03 -2.52 12.09
CA GLY A 391 -7.31 -2.98 13.44
C GLY A 391 -8.11 -2.00 14.30
N LYS A 392 -8.43 -0.80 13.80
CA LYS A 392 -9.35 0.13 14.47
C LYS A 392 -10.79 -0.30 14.24
N THR A 393 -11.70 0.33 14.97
CA THR A 393 -13.15 0.13 14.79
C THR A 393 -13.80 1.35 14.14
N ALA A 394 -14.78 1.11 13.27
CA ALA A 394 -15.77 2.11 12.90
C ALA A 394 -17.11 1.74 13.54
N THR A 395 -17.84 2.76 14.00
CA THR A 395 -19.14 2.60 14.64
C THR A 395 -20.20 3.08 13.68
N VAL A 396 -21.13 2.21 13.30
CA VAL A 396 -22.30 2.56 12.51
C VAL A 396 -23.46 2.82 13.48
N PRO A 397 -24.05 4.02 13.49
CA PRO A 397 -25.15 4.34 14.38
C PRO A 397 -26.36 3.44 14.14
N ARG A 398 -26.96 2.90 15.21
CA ARG A 398 -28.15 2.04 15.16
C ARG A 398 -29.29 2.68 14.37
N LYS A 399 -29.51 3.98 14.55
CA LYS A 399 -30.59 4.72 13.87
C LYS A 399 -30.44 4.66 12.35
N GLU A 400 -29.22 4.76 11.83
CA GLU A 400 -28.97 4.73 10.39
C GLU A 400 -29.22 3.35 9.79
N ILE A 401 -28.85 2.29 10.52
CA ILE A 401 -29.13 0.90 10.12
C ILE A 401 -30.64 0.65 10.07
N ILE A 402 -31.36 1.01 11.14
CA ILE A 402 -32.82 0.85 11.23
C ILE A 402 -33.51 1.59 10.08
N ALA A 403 -33.23 2.89 9.91
CA ALA A 403 -33.87 3.71 8.90
C ALA A 403 -33.60 3.17 7.49
N SER A 404 -32.37 2.76 7.20
CA SER A 404 -31.99 2.25 5.88
C SER A 404 -32.60 0.89 5.58
N THR A 405 -32.68 0.02 6.59
CA THR A 405 -33.30 -1.31 6.45
C THR A 405 -34.81 -1.19 6.22
N ILE A 406 -35.50 -0.34 7.00
CA ILE A 406 -36.94 -0.07 6.82
C ILE A 406 -37.16 0.48 5.41
N LYS A 407 -36.39 1.49 4.99
CA LYS A 407 -36.51 2.09 3.66
C LYS A 407 -36.32 1.08 2.53
N ALA A 408 -35.28 0.25 2.60
CA ALA A 408 -35.01 -0.75 1.58
C ALA A 408 -36.15 -1.77 1.46
N ASN A 409 -36.64 -2.28 2.59
CA ASN A 409 -37.77 -3.23 2.61
C ASN A 409 -39.09 -2.57 2.17
N ALA A 410 -39.31 -1.31 2.54
CA ALA A 410 -40.48 -0.56 2.13
C ALA A 410 -40.50 -0.31 0.61
N GLU A 411 -39.35 -0.01 0.00
CA GLU A 411 -39.27 0.17 -1.46
C GLU A 411 -39.50 -1.15 -2.21
N VAL A 412 -39.01 -2.28 -1.67
CA VAL A 412 -39.34 -3.62 -2.20
C VAL A 412 -40.83 -3.90 -2.07
N ALA A 413 -41.44 -3.61 -0.92
CA ALA A 413 -42.88 -3.78 -0.71
C ALA A 413 -43.71 -2.92 -1.67
N LYS A 414 -43.29 -1.66 -1.89
CA LYS A 414 -43.89 -0.73 -2.86
C LYS A 414 -43.82 -1.29 -4.28
N GLN A 415 -42.65 -1.75 -4.73
CA GLN A 415 -42.48 -2.32 -6.07
C GLN A 415 -43.33 -3.58 -6.25
N ASN A 416 -43.34 -4.46 -5.25
CA ASN A 416 -44.15 -5.67 -5.27
C ASN A 416 -45.65 -5.34 -5.34
N ALA A 417 -46.12 -4.37 -4.58
CA ALA A 417 -47.52 -3.94 -4.59
C ALA A 417 -47.93 -3.30 -5.93
N ILE A 418 -47.07 -2.46 -6.53
CA ILE A 418 -47.28 -1.90 -7.87
C ILE A 418 -47.37 -3.01 -8.91
N ALA A 419 -46.49 -4.02 -8.83
CA ALA A 419 -46.45 -5.13 -9.76
C ALA A 419 -47.65 -6.08 -9.60
N SER A 420 -48.14 -6.30 -8.37
CA SER A 420 -49.24 -7.22 -8.09
C SER A 420 -50.63 -6.59 -8.24
N THR A 421 -50.75 -5.26 -8.21
CA THR A 421 -52.04 -4.58 -8.29
C THR A 421 -52.52 -4.48 -9.74
N THR A 422 -53.73 -4.99 -9.99
CA THR A 422 -54.42 -4.83 -11.27
C THR A 422 -55.25 -3.55 -11.25
N GLY A 423 -55.17 -2.71 -12.29
CA GLY A 423 -55.90 -1.45 -12.36
C GLY A 423 -55.17 -0.38 -13.17
N SER A 424 -55.66 0.85 -13.07
CA SER A 424 -55.03 2.06 -13.60
C SER A 424 -53.68 2.34 -12.93
N ASP A 425 -52.83 3.15 -13.58
CA ASP A 425 -51.52 3.51 -13.03
C ASP A 425 -51.64 4.29 -11.70
N ALA A 426 -52.72 5.07 -11.53
CA ALA A 426 -53.03 5.75 -10.28
C ALA A 426 -53.31 4.75 -9.14
N GLU A 427 -54.15 3.74 -9.39
CA GLU A 427 -54.46 2.70 -8.38
C GLU A 427 -53.23 1.88 -8.00
N LYS A 428 -52.35 1.58 -8.96
CA LYS A 428 -51.07 0.90 -8.68
C LYS A 428 -50.14 1.76 -7.85
N GLN A 429 -50.01 3.05 -8.17
CA GLN A 429 -49.20 3.98 -7.38
C GLN A 429 -49.74 4.13 -5.96
N GLU A 430 -51.07 4.20 -5.80
CA GLU A 430 -51.71 4.24 -4.49
C GLU A 430 -51.42 2.99 -3.68
N ALA A 431 -51.57 1.79 -4.27
CA ALA A 431 -51.24 0.53 -3.62
C ALA A 431 -49.74 0.44 -3.25
N GLY A 432 -48.86 0.98 -4.09
CA GLY A 432 -47.43 1.08 -3.82
C GLY A 432 -47.11 1.95 -2.60
N ILE A 433 -47.64 3.17 -2.55
CA ILE A 433 -47.45 4.10 -1.42
C ILE A 433 -48.08 3.52 -0.15
N ASP A 434 -49.18 2.81 -0.28
CA ASP A 434 -49.85 2.13 0.82
C ASP A 434 -48.99 1.00 1.43
N ALA A 435 -48.41 0.14 0.61
CA ALA A 435 -47.48 -0.90 1.06
C ALA A 435 -46.19 -0.30 1.64
N TYR A 436 -45.71 0.80 1.07
CA TYR A 436 -44.57 1.57 1.58
C TYR A 436 -44.85 2.06 3.02
N LEU A 437 -45.98 2.74 3.23
CA LEU A 437 -46.39 3.23 4.54
C LEU A 437 -46.64 2.08 5.53
N GLU A 438 -47.18 0.95 5.08
CA GLU A 438 -47.43 -0.22 5.94
C GLU A 438 -46.13 -0.74 6.57
N VAL A 439 -45.02 -0.82 5.81
CA VAL A 439 -43.73 -1.27 6.35
C VAL A 439 -43.19 -0.32 7.42
N TYR A 440 -43.29 1.00 7.19
CA TYR A 440 -42.86 2.01 8.17
C TYR A 440 -43.72 1.97 9.44
N THR A 441 -45.05 1.96 9.27
CA THR A 441 -45.99 1.94 10.40
C THR A 441 -45.84 0.70 11.26
N LYS A 442 -45.58 -0.47 10.66
CA LYS A 442 -45.29 -1.71 11.38
C LYS A 442 -44.07 -1.61 12.29
N ASN A 443 -43.14 -0.70 12.00
CA ASN A 443 -41.92 -0.47 12.77
C ASN A 443 -41.98 0.82 13.61
N ASP A 444 -43.17 1.39 13.82
CA ASP A 444 -43.41 2.63 14.57
C ASP A 444 -42.57 3.82 14.05
N GLU A 445 -42.43 3.94 12.73
CA GLU A 445 -41.76 5.07 12.06
C GLU A 445 -42.67 5.65 10.98
N LEU A 446 -42.42 6.89 10.57
CA LEU A 446 -43.06 7.50 9.40
C LEU A 446 -42.02 7.78 8.31
N PRO A 447 -42.38 7.64 7.03
CA PRO A 447 -41.51 8.08 5.95
C PRO A 447 -41.35 9.61 5.94
N ASP A 448 -40.12 10.10 5.86
CA ASP A 448 -39.81 11.55 5.87
C ASP A 448 -40.51 12.29 4.73
N ASP A 449 -40.55 11.70 3.54
CA ASP A 449 -41.17 12.27 2.35
C ASP A 449 -42.69 12.47 2.52
N LEU A 450 -43.38 11.47 3.08
CA LEU A 450 -44.81 11.57 3.37
C LEU A 450 -45.09 12.51 4.56
N ALA A 451 -44.23 12.47 5.58
CA ALA A 451 -44.35 13.34 6.74
C ALA A 451 -44.16 14.82 6.37
N ASP A 452 -43.20 15.14 5.51
CA ASP A 452 -42.95 16.51 5.07
C ASP A 452 -44.03 17.02 4.11
N ALA A 453 -44.56 16.15 3.24
CA ALA A 453 -45.75 16.45 2.46
C ALA A 453 -46.93 16.81 3.37
N ALA A 454 -47.18 15.99 4.41
CA ALA A 454 -48.24 16.22 5.39
C ALA A 454 -48.05 17.50 6.22
N LYS A 455 -46.81 17.83 6.63
CA LYS A 455 -46.49 19.12 7.29
C LYS A 455 -46.70 20.32 6.36
N GLY A 456 -46.47 20.12 5.06
CA GLY A 456 -46.65 21.14 4.02
C GLY A 456 -48.07 21.69 3.98
N VAL A 457 -49.09 20.82 4.00
CA VAL A 457 -50.48 21.28 3.98
C VAL A 457 -50.91 21.93 5.30
N LEU A 458 -50.41 21.45 6.44
CA LEU A 458 -50.70 22.06 7.75
C LEU A 458 -50.20 23.50 7.85
N SER A 459 -49.03 23.78 7.27
CA SER A 459 -48.38 25.10 7.34
C SER A 459 -48.77 26.07 6.22
N SER A 460 -49.10 25.56 5.03
CA SER A 460 -49.36 26.39 3.84
C SER A 460 -50.83 26.71 3.59
N SER A 461 -51.77 25.97 4.21
CA SER A 461 -53.21 26.14 3.96
C SER A 461 -53.78 27.34 4.73
N ARG A 462 -54.58 28.17 4.04
CA ARG A 462 -55.25 29.38 4.59
C ARG A 462 -56.69 29.47 4.11
N ALA A 463 -57.57 30.04 4.92
CA ALA A 463 -59.01 30.04 4.65
C ALA A 463 -59.38 30.84 3.39
N ASP A 464 -58.63 31.90 3.12
CA ASP A 464 -58.91 32.85 2.03
C ASP A 464 -58.34 32.41 0.67
N ASP A 465 -57.45 31.41 0.65
CA ASP A 465 -56.77 30.94 -0.56
C ASP A 465 -57.52 29.75 -1.20
N GLU A 466 -57.56 29.72 -2.54
CA GLU A 466 -58.05 28.54 -3.26
C GLU A 466 -57.01 27.40 -3.14
N PRO A 467 -57.42 26.18 -2.73
CA PRO A 467 -56.49 25.06 -2.60
C PRO A 467 -55.78 24.72 -3.91
N THR A 468 -54.46 24.77 -3.87
CA THR A 468 -53.61 24.36 -5.00
C THR A 468 -53.60 22.84 -5.17
N LEU A 469 -53.25 22.36 -6.38
CA LEU A 469 -53.10 20.91 -6.63
C LEU A 469 -52.08 20.26 -5.68
N THR A 470 -51.00 20.96 -5.35
CA THR A 470 -49.99 20.51 -4.39
C THR A 470 -50.59 20.32 -3.00
N GLN A 471 -51.38 21.29 -2.50
CA GLN A 471 -52.05 21.19 -1.20
C GLN A 471 -53.08 20.06 -1.18
N LEU A 472 -53.78 19.80 -2.29
CA LEU A 472 -54.70 18.66 -2.40
C LEU A 472 -53.95 17.32 -2.34
N SER A 473 -52.81 17.21 -3.02
CA SER A 473 -51.97 16.01 -2.94
C SER A 473 -51.41 15.81 -1.52
N GLN A 474 -50.93 16.88 -0.88
CA GLN A 474 -50.42 16.82 0.50
C GLN A 474 -51.53 16.51 1.52
N ALA A 475 -52.74 17.03 1.30
CA ALA A 475 -53.93 16.68 2.08
C ALA A 475 -54.26 15.19 1.93
N HIS A 476 -54.13 14.63 0.74
CA HIS A 476 -54.33 13.20 0.51
C HIS A 476 -53.32 12.35 1.28
N GLU A 477 -52.03 12.71 1.29
CA GLU A 477 -51.03 12.01 2.10
C GLU A 477 -51.30 12.14 3.60
N LEU A 478 -51.72 13.31 4.07
CA LEU A 478 -52.10 13.52 5.46
C LEU A 478 -53.29 12.64 5.88
N ILE A 479 -54.33 12.52 5.02
CA ILE A 479 -55.46 11.60 5.24
C ILE A 479 -54.98 10.15 5.30
N ARG A 480 -54.08 9.77 4.39
CA ARG A 480 -53.53 8.41 4.30
C ARG A 480 -52.78 8.04 5.58
N ILE A 481 -51.90 8.94 6.06
CA ILE A 481 -51.21 8.77 7.34
C ILE A 481 -52.22 8.73 8.50
N ALA A 482 -53.19 9.64 8.55
CA ALA A 482 -54.20 9.67 9.62
C ALA A 482 -55.06 8.38 9.65
N THR A 483 -55.24 7.71 8.52
CA THR A 483 -56.04 6.48 8.41
C THR A 483 -55.22 5.23 8.69
N LYS A 484 -54.01 5.13 8.14
CA LYS A 484 -53.16 3.91 8.24
C LYS A 484 -52.18 3.94 9.41
N ALA A 485 -51.81 5.12 9.88
CA ALA A 485 -50.84 5.36 10.95
C ALA A 485 -51.41 6.29 12.04
N PRO A 486 -52.64 6.07 12.55
CA PRO A 486 -53.34 7.06 13.36
C PRO A 486 -52.61 7.41 14.68
N GLY A 487 -51.80 6.50 15.23
CA GLY A 487 -50.97 6.78 16.42
C GLY A 487 -49.70 7.60 16.13
N LEU A 488 -49.23 7.61 14.88
CA LEU A 488 -48.02 8.35 14.49
C LEU A 488 -48.31 9.77 13.98
N ILE A 489 -49.58 10.09 13.68
CA ILE A 489 -49.99 11.41 13.18
C ILE A 489 -49.59 12.55 14.14
N ASP A 490 -49.52 12.28 15.44
CA ASP A 490 -49.16 13.26 16.45
C ASP A 490 -47.67 13.63 16.41
N THR A 491 -46.84 12.89 15.67
CA THR A 491 -45.45 13.29 15.38
C THR A 491 -45.36 14.41 14.33
N ILE A 492 -46.43 14.63 13.57
CA ILE A 492 -46.55 15.66 12.52
C ILE A 492 -47.26 16.91 13.06
N ILE A 493 -48.29 16.72 13.89
CA ILE A 493 -49.14 17.76 14.44
C ILE A 493 -48.41 18.55 15.54
N LYS A 494 -48.52 19.88 15.55
CA LYS A 494 -47.86 20.75 16.55
C LYS A 494 -48.84 21.38 17.55
N SER A 495 -50.14 21.34 17.28
CA SER A 495 -51.16 22.00 18.09
C SER A 495 -52.50 21.26 18.04
N ASP A 496 -53.37 21.53 19.02
CA ASP A 496 -54.76 21.05 19.00
C ASP A 496 -55.54 21.56 17.77
N LYS A 497 -55.13 22.72 17.22
CA LYS A 497 -55.69 23.27 15.97
C LYS A 497 -55.31 22.43 14.76
N ASP A 498 -54.03 22.08 14.64
CA ASP A 498 -53.56 21.15 13.60
C ASP A 498 -54.27 19.81 13.74
N ARG A 499 -54.53 19.35 14.97
CA ARG A 499 -55.28 18.12 15.21
C ARG A 499 -56.72 18.22 14.71
N ALA A 500 -57.41 19.32 15.02
CA ALA A 500 -58.74 19.58 14.51
C ALA A 500 -58.78 19.59 12.97
N PHE A 501 -57.77 20.21 12.33
CA PHE A 501 -57.60 20.19 10.88
C PHE A 501 -57.47 18.78 10.31
N VAL A 502 -56.67 17.90 10.94
CA VAL A 502 -56.52 16.51 10.46
C VAL A 502 -57.82 15.73 10.64
N ASP A 503 -58.46 15.85 11.80
CA ASP A 503 -59.68 15.09 12.16
C ASP A 503 -60.87 15.48 11.25
N SER A 504 -61.28 16.76 11.19
CA SER A 504 -61.08 17.48 9.94
C SER A 504 -61.37 16.86 8.58
N LEU A 505 -60.26 16.93 7.87
CA LEU A 505 -60.00 16.46 6.54
C LEU A 505 -60.26 14.95 6.43
N THR A 506 -59.87 14.17 7.44
CA THR A 506 -60.04 12.70 7.45
C THR A 506 -61.51 12.30 7.45
N VAL A 507 -62.34 12.96 8.27
CA VAL A 507 -63.80 12.69 8.32
C VAL A 507 -64.48 13.10 7.02
N SER A 508 -64.08 14.26 6.50
CA SER A 508 -64.62 14.76 5.24
C SER A 508 -64.30 13.80 4.08
N ALA A 509 -63.09 13.24 4.05
CA ALA A 509 -62.69 12.22 3.11
C ALA A 509 -63.47 10.91 3.28
N GLN A 510 -63.69 10.45 4.52
CA GLN A 510 -64.51 9.25 4.81
C GLN A 510 -65.95 9.41 4.31
N ARG A 511 -66.49 10.63 4.38
CA ARG A 511 -67.82 10.98 3.86
C ARG A 511 -67.83 11.23 2.35
N LYS A 512 -66.72 11.00 1.66
CA LYS A 512 -66.56 11.21 0.21
C LYS A 512 -66.92 12.64 -0.22
N ILE A 513 -66.66 13.62 0.64
CA ILE A 513 -66.76 15.04 0.30
C ILE A 513 -65.67 15.35 -0.72
N ASP A 514 -65.96 16.24 -1.68
CA ASP A 514 -64.98 16.74 -2.64
C ASP A 514 -63.69 17.20 -1.93
N PRO A 515 -62.49 16.81 -2.40
CA PRO A 515 -61.22 17.10 -1.72
C PRO A 515 -60.97 18.59 -1.46
N LYS A 516 -61.39 19.48 -2.36
CA LYS A 516 -61.23 20.93 -2.16
C LYS A 516 -62.16 21.43 -1.07
N VAL A 517 -63.41 20.98 -1.09
CA VAL A 517 -64.40 21.34 -0.06
C VAL A 517 -63.99 20.79 1.31
N ALA A 518 -63.51 19.54 1.35
CA ALA A 518 -62.99 18.90 2.55
C ALA A 518 -61.81 19.69 3.15
N LEU A 519 -60.87 20.12 2.31
CA LEU A 519 -59.73 20.93 2.73
C LEU A 519 -60.15 22.32 3.23
N LYS A 520 -61.03 23.03 2.51
CA LYS A 520 -61.56 24.33 2.98
C LYS A 520 -62.30 24.21 4.31
N ARG A 521 -63.10 23.16 4.49
CA ARG A 521 -63.78 22.87 5.76
C ARG A 521 -62.75 22.68 6.88
N ALA A 522 -61.73 21.84 6.64
CA ALA A 522 -60.67 21.60 7.62
C ALA A 522 -59.89 22.87 8.01
N ILE A 523 -59.62 23.77 7.06
CA ILE A 523 -59.01 25.07 7.34
C ILE A 523 -59.93 25.93 8.21
N ALA A 524 -61.22 26.02 7.87
CA ALA A 524 -62.18 26.79 8.64
C ALA A 524 -62.33 26.26 10.07
N ASP A 525 -62.31 24.94 10.27
CA ASP A 525 -62.37 24.32 11.60
C ASP A 525 -61.12 24.62 12.43
N ARG A 526 -59.94 24.61 11.80
CA ARG A 526 -58.66 25.00 12.43
C ARG A 526 -58.69 26.45 12.89
N ASP A 527 -59.13 27.34 12.00
CA ASP A 527 -59.08 28.78 12.23
C ASP A 527 -60.16 29.22 13.24
N ASN A 528 -61.31 28.52 13.29
CA ASN A 528 -62.39 28.77 14.25
C ASN A 528 -62.29 27.96 15.57
N TYR A 529 -61.22 27.18 15.77
CA TYR A 529 -61.07 26.29 16.93
C TYR A 529 -61.28 26.97 18.30
N ASP A 530 -60.88 28.24 18.42
CA ASP A 530 -61.01 29.00 19.67
C ASP A 530 -62.35 29.76 19.79
N ALA A 531 -63.14 29.85 18.71
CA ALA A 531 -64.31 30.71 18.62
C ALA A 531 -65.63 30.01 19.00
N THR A 532 -65.57 28.73 19.38
CA THR A 532 -66.73 27.87 19.58
C THR A 532 -67.28 27.94 21.00
N VAL A 533 -68.62 27.99 21.11
CA VAL A 533 -69.36 27.94 22.38
C VAL A 533 -69.22 26.54 22.99
N PRO A 534 -69.14 26.35 24.32
CA PRO A 534 -69.16 25.03 24.93
C PRO A 534 -70.44 24.24 24.62
N LEU A 535 -70.34 22.90 24.56
CA LEU A 535 -71.52 22.01 24.55
C LEU A 535 -72.38 22.27 25.79
N ASP A 536 -73.70 22.17 25.63
CA ASP A 536 -74.56 22.06 26.80
C ASP A 536 -74.31 20.72 27.51
N ARG A 537 -74.52 20.70 28.84
CA ARG A 537 -74.15 19.54 29.68
C ARG A 537 -74.88 18.25 29.30
N LYS A 538 -76.09 18.35 28.72
CA LYS A 538 -76.89 17.17 28.36
C LYS A 538 -76.31 16.54 27.10
N THR A 539 -76.13 17.31 26.04
CA THR A 539 -75.52 16.84 24.79
C THR A 539 -74.09 16.35 25.00
N GLU A 540 -73.32 17.01 25.86
CA GLU A 540 -71.98 16.55 26.27
C GLU A 540 -72.02 15.16 26.92
N SER A 541 -72.92 14.96 27.88
CA SER A 541 -73.07 13.66 28.55
C SER A 541 -73.53 12.56 27.61
N GLU A 542 -74.46 12.85 26.70
CA GLU A 542 -74.96 11.90 25.69
C GLU A 542 -73.86 11.51 24.69
N ALA A 543 -73.07 12.49 24.23
CA ALA A 543 -71.93 12.25 23.34
C ALA A 543 -70.85 11.39 24.04
N VAL A 544 -70.48 11.71 25.29
CA VAL A 544 -69.52 10.91 26.06
C VAL A 544 -70.02 9.49 26.27
N GLN A 545 -71.29 9.31 26.61
CA GLN A 545 -71.86 7.97 26.77
C GLN A 545 -71.81 7.18 25.47
N THR A 546 -72.15 7.82 24.34
CA THR A 546 -72.05 7.21 23.00
C THR A 546 -70.61 6.79 22.67
N VAL A 547 -69.61 7.61 23.01
CA VAL A 547 -68.20 7.25 22.85
C VAL A 547 -67.84 6.03 23.70
N ILE A 548 -68.24 6.02 24.96
CA ILE A 548 -67.97 4.89 25.87
C ILE A 548 -68.61 3.61 25.34
N ASP A 549 -69.84 3.69 24.81
CA ASP A 549 -70.52 2.52 24.25
C ASP A 549 -69.94 2.10 22.88
N GLY A 550 -69.44 3.04 22.08
CA GLY A 550 -68.67 2.79 20.86
C GLY A 550 -67.29 2.17 21.12
N LEU A 551 -66.67 2.47 22.26
CA LEU A 551 -65.44 1.82 22.71
C LEU A 551 -65.69 0.37 23.16
N LYS A 552 -66.88 0.08 23.70
CA LYS A 552 -67.30 -1.28 24.11
C LYS A 552 -67.73 -2.17 22.94
N THR A 553 -68.27 -1.59 21.89
CA THR A 553 -68.78 -2.32 20.71
C THR A 553 -67.67 -2.47 19.65
N SER A 554 -67.57 -3.67 19.04
CA SER A 554 -66.50 -4.04 18.08
C SER A 554 -65.15 -4.29 18.75
N ASN A 555 -65.08 -5.41 19.49
CA ASN A 555 -63.84 -5.94 20.04
C ASN A 555 -63.34 -7.05 19.11
N ASP A 556 -62.56 -6.67 18.09
CA ASP A 556 -62.05 -7.57 17.04
C ASP A 556 -60.92 -8.49 17.56
N GLY A 557 -61.01 -8.93 18.81
CA GLY A 557 -60.06 -9.83 19.48
C GLY A 557 -58.73 -9.19 19.90
N TRP A 558 -58.47 -7.93 19.56
CA TRP A 558 -57.17 -7.26 19.77
C TRP A 558 -57.26 -5.79 20.22
N GLY A 559 -58.42 -5.34 20.69
CA GLY A 559 -58.58 -4.00 21.27
C GLY A 559 -58.05 -3.94 22.72
N PRO A 560 -57.44 -2.82 23.16
CA PRO A 560 -57.01 -2.63 24.54
C PRO A 560 -58.19 -2.71 25.53
N PHE A 561 -59.42 -2.47 25.07
CA PHE A 561 -60.66 -2.53 25.86
C PHE A 561 -61.16 -3.97 26.04
N ASN A 562 -60.34 -4.85 26.63
CA ASN A 562 -60.78 -6.17 27.05
C ASN A 562 -61.60 -6.03 28.36
N TRP A 563 -62.93 -5.97 28.22
CA TRP A 563 -63.89 -5.47 29.22
C TRP A 563 -64.00 -6.28 30.52
N PHE A 564 -63.56 -7.54 30.56
CA PHE A 564 -63.68 -8.37 31.77
C PHE A 564 -62.82 -7.88 32.95
N ALA A 565 -61.93 -6.89 32.74
CA ALA A 565 -61.17 -6.22 33.78
C ALA A 565 -61.74 -4.84 34.22
N SER A 566 -62.82 -4.33 33.59
CA SER A 566 -63.21 -2.91 33.67
C SER A 566 -64.53 -2.57 34.39
N GLU A 567 -65.19 -3.52 35.07
CA GLU A 567 -66.39 -3.22 35.87
C GLU A 567 -66.08 -2.62 37.27
N GLY A 568 -64.81 -2.39 37.61
CA GLY A 568 -64.39 -1.77 38.87
C GLY A 568 -64.14 -0.26 38.77
N GLY A 569 -65.01 0.53 39.41
CA GLY A 569 -64.95 1.93 39.93
C GLY A 569 -63.96 3.01 39.42
N SER A 570 -62.72 2.68 39.05
CA SER A 570 -61.64 3.64 38.74
C SER A 570 -61.33 3.76 37.25
N ASN A 571 -61.40 2.66 36.48
CA ASN A 571 -61.08 2.67 35.04
C ASN A 571 -62.17 3.39 34.22
N GLU A 572 -63.44 3.16 34.56
CA GLU A 572 -64.58 3.80 33.88
C GLU A 572 -64.54 5.33 34.04
N SER A 573 -64.18 5.83 35.23
CA SER A 573 -64.12 7.27 35.48
C SER A 573 -62.96 7.95 34.73
N GLN A 574 -61.81 7.29 34.61
CA GLN A 574 -60.69 7.78 33.80
C GLN A 574 -61.00 7.74 32.31
N LEU A 575 -61.59 6.65 31.81
CA LEU A 575 -61.98 6.55 30.42
C LEU A 575 -63.06 7.59 30.07
N LYS A 576 -64.03 7.82 30.96
CA LYS A 576 -65.01 8.90 30.83
C LYS A 576 -64.36 10.28 30.85
N ALA A 577 -63.35 10.51 31.68
CA ALA A 577 -62.62 11.77 31.71
C ALA A 577 -61.81 12.00 30.42
N LEU A 578 -61.18 10.95 29.88
CA LEU A 578 -60.51 10.99 28.58
C LEU A 578 -61.50 11.22 27.44
N ALA A 579 -62.60 10.47 27.40
CA ALA A 579 -63.66 10.64 26.42
C ALA A 579 -64.25 12.06 26.47
N LEU A 580 -64.52 12.58 27.66
CA LEU A 580 -65.01 13.95 27.87
C LEU A 580 -64.01 14.99 27.35
N LYS A 581 -62.72 14.83 27.65
CA LYS A 581 -61.66 15.72 27.14
C LYS A 581 -61.62 15.70 25.62
N THR A 582 -61.67 14.52 25.00
CA THR A 582 -61.65 14.35 23.54
C THR A 582 -62.91 14.92 22.88
N VAL A 583 -64.09 14.66 23.44
CA VAL A 583 -65.38 15.20 22.96
C VAL A 583 -65.35 16.74 22.98
N ARG A 584 -64.90 17.34 24.09
CA ARG A 584 -64.75 18.80 24.20
C ARG A 584 -63.77 19.37 23.19
N GLN A 585 -62.63 18.70 22.97
CA GLN A 585 -61.65 19.13 21.96
C GLN A 585 -62.23 19.09 20.55
N LEU A 586 -62.93 18.01 20.19
CA LEU A 586 -63.51 17.86 18.85
C LEU A 586 -64.66 18.84 18.61
N TYR A 587 -65.50 19.08 19.62
CA TYR A 587 -66.57 20.07 19.51
C TYR A 587 -66.01 21.50 19.34
N ARG A 588 -64.91 21.81 20.01
CA ARG A 588 -64.24 23.12 19.83
C ARG A 588 -63.79 23.36 18.39
N GLY A 589 -63.51 22.31 17.63
CA GLY A 589 -63.26 22.38 16.19
C GLY A 589 -64.50 22.57 15.31
N GLY A 590 -65.65 22.99 15.87
CA GLY A 590 -66.87 23.31 15.10
C GLY A 590 -67.68 22.10 14.63
N ARG A 591 -67.49 20.94 15.27
CA ARG A 591 -68.13 19.67 14.88
C ARG A 591 -69.52 19.48 15.49
N SER A 592 -70.41 18.78 14.78
CA SER A 592 -71.71 18.39 15.34
C SER A 592 -71.54 17.32 16.42
N ALA A 593 -72.46 17.27 17.39
CA ALA A 593 -72.41 16.27 18.47
C ALA A 593 -72.39 14.82 17.94
N GLU A 594 -73.08 14.57 16.83
CA GLU A 594 -73.12 13.27 16.13
C GLU A 594 -71.77 12.91 15.49
N GLU A 595 -71.07 13.88 14.87
CA GLU A 595 -69.73 13.69 14.32
C GLU A 595 -68.69 13.44 15.42
N VAL A 596 -68.83 14.12 16.56
CA VAL A 596 -67.86 14.09 17.66
C VAL A 596 -67.74 12.69 18.27
N ALA A 597 -68.84 11.96 18.44
CA ALA A 597 -68.82 10.65 19.10
C ALA A 597 -68.02 9.60 18.29
N ASP A 598 -68.23 9.54 16.98
CA ASP A 598 -67.52 8.59 16.12
C ASP A 598 -66.02 8.87 16.06
N ILE A 599 -65.65 10.15 15.92
CA ILE A 599 -64.25 10.58 15.83
C ILE A 599 -63.54 10.33 17.16
N ALA A 600 -64.16 10.69 18.28
CA ALA A 600 -63.62 10.45 19.62
C ALA A 600 -63.38 8.97 19.86
N THR A 601 -64.31 8.11 19.46
CA THR A 601 -64.19 6.65 19.57
C THR A 601 -62.97 6.14 18.78
N LYS A 602 -62.85 6.51 17.50
CA LYS A 602 -61.71 6.11 16.66
C LYS A 602 -60.38 6.62 17.23
N ARG A 603 -60.34 7.87 17.68
CA ARG A 603 -59.14 8.49 18.25
C ARG A 603 -58.68 7.81 19.53
N LEU A 604 -59.62 7.46 20.42
CA LEU A 604 -59.29 6.76 21.66
C LEU A 604 -58.86 5.31 21.39
N LYS A 605 -59.49 4.59 20.45
CA LYS A 605 -59.01 3.26 20.03
C LYS A 605 -57.58 3.30 19.45
N ALA A 606 -57.24 4.38 18.73
CA ALA A 606 -55.93 4.55 18.11
C ALA A 606 -54.82 5.02 19.07
N ASN A 607 -55.16 5.57 20.23
CA ASN A 607 -54.18 6.20 21.12
C ASN A 607 -54.22 5.72 22.57
N VAL A 608 -55.23 4.98 23.02
CA VAL A 608 -55.33 4.52 24.41
C VAL A 608 -54.94 3.05 24.48
N THR A 609 -54.13 2.69 25.48
CA THR A 609 -53.85 1.29 25.83
C THR A 609 -54.30 1.01 27.26
N ASN A 610 -54.56 -0.25 27.60
CA ASN A 610 -54.95 -0.64 28.95
C ASN A 610 -53.89 -1.51 29.58
N PHE A 611 -53.52 -1.20 30.81
CA PHE A 611 -52.55 -1.97 31.58
C PHE A 611 -52.97 -2.00 33.06
N ASN A 612 -53.06 -3.20 33.64
CA ASN A 612 -53.43 -3.43 35.06
C ASN A 612 -54.60 -2.55 35.56
N GLY A 613 -55.69 -2.49 34.79
CA GLY A 613 -56.91 -1.76 35.17
C GLY A 613 -56.88 -0.24 34.92
N GLN A 614 -55.83 0.32 34.32
CA GLN A 614 -55.74 1.74 33.99
C GLN A 614 -55.76 1.97 32.47
N SER A 615 -56.48 3.01 32.05
CA SER A 615 -56.47 3.53 30.68
C SER A 615 -55.32 4.52 30.52
N ILE A 616 -54.34 4.19 29.68
CA ILE A 616 -53.12 4.96 29.45
C ILE A 616 -53.18 5.64 28.10
N ASP A 617 -53.17 6.97 28.11
CA ASP A 617 -53.13 7.79 26.91
C ASP A 617 -51.74 7.79 26.27
N MET A 618 -51.63 7.31 25.02
CA MET A 618 -50.40 7.25 24.23
C MET A 618 -50.30 8.35 23.16
N THR A 619 -51.25 9.29 23.11
CA THR A 619 -51.30 10.40 22.12
C THR A 619 -49.96 11.16 22.04
N GLY A 620 -49.35 11.30 20.87
CA GLY A 620 -48.06 12.01 20.74
C GLY A 620 -46.82 11.25 21.22
N LEU A 621 -46.93 9.94 21.49
CA LEU A 621 -45.78 9.06 21.70
C LEU A 621 -45.48 8.29 20.41
N PRO A 622 -44.22 7.90 20.15
CA PRO A 622 -43.83 7.24 18.90
C PRO A 622 -44.24 5.75 18.92
N ILE A 623 -45.55 5.48 19.00
CA ILE A 623 -46.17 4.16 18.96
C ILE A 623 -47.32 4.20 17.96
N SER A 624 -47.27 3.36 16.94
CA SER A 624 -48.31 3.24 15.92
C SER A 624 -49.54 2.48 16.42
N LYS A 625 -49.33 1.51 17.33
CA LYS A 625 -50.36 0.60 17.86
C LYS A 625 -50.33 0.60 19.39
N PRO A 626 -51.28 1.25 20.09
CA PRO A 626 -51.27 1.32 21.55
C PRO A 626 -51.25 -0.05 22.24
N GLY A 627 -51.88 -1.07 21.67
CA GLY A 627 -51.85 -2.43 22.20
C GLY A 627 -50.44 -3.03 22.31
N SER A 628 -49.51 -2.60 21.44
CA SER A 628 -48.11 -3.02 21.49
C SER A 628 -47.31 -2.39 22.64
N ALA A 629 -47.88 -1.40 23.34
CA ALA A 629 -47.25 -0.78 24.48
C ALA A 629 -47.39 -1.59 25.78
N ALA A 630 -48.34 -2.53 25.86
CA ALA A 630 -48.56 -3.31 27.08
C ALA A 630 -47.32 -4.11 27.54
N PRO A 631 -46.56 -4.79 26.66
CA PRO A 631 -45.29 -5.43 27.03
C PRO A 631 -44.25 -4.45 27.58
N MET A 632 -44.24 -3.20 27.09
CA MET A 632 -43.32 -2.18 27.60
C MET A 632 -43.67 -1.79 29.04
N PHE A 633 -44.95 -1.58 29.33
CA PHE A 633 -45.42 -1.32 30.70
C PHE A 633 -45.20 -2.52 31.61
N GLU A 634 -45.38 -3.74 31.10
CA GLU A 634 -45.10 -4.97 31.85
C GLU A 634 -43.62 -5.09 32.23
N ALA A 635 -42.71 -4.86 31.30
CA ALA A 635 -41.28 -4.87 31.59
C ALA A 635 -40.85 -3.75 32.54
N ALA A 636 -41.38 -2.54 32.36
CA ALA A 636 -41.14 -1.44 33.29
C ALA A 636 -41.64 -1.78 34.70
N ARG A 637 -42.80 -2.41 34.82
CA ARG A 637 -43.36 -2.90 36.10
C ARG A 637 -42.42 -3.91 36.76
N GLN A 638 -41.93 -4.90 36.01
CA GLN A 638 -40.95 -5.87 36.51
C GLN A 638 -39.69 -5.17 37.04
N LYS A 639 -39.14 -4.22 36.28
CA LYS A 639 -37.97 -3.43 36.68
C LYS A 639 -38.21 -2.59 37.93
N LEU A 640 -39.37 -1.97 38.05
CA LEU A 640 -39.70 -1.15 39.20
C LEU A 640 -39.84 -1.99 40.47
N LEU A 641 -40.40 -3.19 40.37
CA LEU A 641 -40.51 -4.14 41.49
C LEU A 641 -39.15 -4.69 41.95
N GLU A 642 -38.14 -4.74 41.07
CA GLU A 642 -36.75 -5.05 41.46
C GLU A 642 -36.15 -3.95 42.37
N THR A 643 -36.69 -2.73 42.35
CA THR A 643 -36.19 -1.63 43.18
C THR A 643 -36.70 -1.74 44.62
N GLY A 644 -35.86 -1.41 45.59
CA GLY A 644 -36.20 -1.48 47.01
C GLY A 644 -37.43 -0.63 47.42
N ARG A 645 -37.80 0.37 46.62
CA ARG A 645 -38.96 1.26 46.86
C ARG A 645 -40.32 0.58 46.63
N PHE A 646 -40.37 -0.45 45.78
CA PHE A 646 -41.61 -1.18 45.47
C PHE A 646 -41.57 -2.62 46.01
N LYS A 647 -40.66 -2.91 46.94
CA LYS A 647 -40.54 -4.22 47.58
C LYS A 647 -41.82 -4.57 48.35
N GLY A 648 -42.46 -5.67 47.98
CA GLY A 648 -43.69 -6.15 48.62
C GLY A 648 -44.99 -5.56 48.07
N VAL A 649 -44.92 -4.67 47.08
CA VAL A 649 -46.11 -4.22 46.34
C VAL A 649 -46.60 -5.35 45.43
N ASP A 650 -47.92 -5.61 45.41
CA ASP A 650 -48.47 -6.66 44.56
C ASP A 650 -48.24 -6.33 43.08
N PRO A 651 -47.49 -7.18 42.34
CA PRO A 651 -47.33 -7.12 40.89
C PRO A 651 -48.58 -6.72 40.10
N LYS A 652 -49.76 -7.23 40.47
CA LYS A 652 -51.00 -7.04 39.71
C LYS A 652 -51.65 -5.68 39.92
N THR A 653 -51.20 -4.95 40.94
CA THR A 653 -51.78 -3.67 41.34
C THR A 653 -51.00 -2.48 40.79
N LEU A 654 -49.79 -2.66 40.24
CA LEU A 654 -49.00 -1.54 39.71
C LEU A 654 -49.33 -1.27 38.25
N SER A 655 -49.65 -0.03 37.95
CA SER A 655 -49.88 0.49 36.61
C SER A 655 -49.24 1.87 36.44
N PHE A 656 -49.53 2.53 35.32
CA PHE A 656 -48.95 3.81 34.94
C PHE A 656 -50.05 4.79 34.57
N GLN A 657 -49.86 6.05 34.95
CA GLN A 657 -50.70 7.15 34.50
C GLN A 657 -49.82 8.19 33.84
N ARG A 658 -50.23 8.66 32.66
CA ARG A 658 -49.51 9.71 31.95
C ARG A 658 -49.76 11.07 32.58
N VAL A 659 -48.70 11.86 32.71
CA VAL A 659 -48.78 13.23 33.23
C VAL A 659 -49.17 14.18 32.10
N GLY A 660 -50.46 14.51 32.02
CA GLY A 660 -50.99 15.37 30.95
C GLY A 660 -50.67 14.81 29.55
N ASN A 661 -50.28 15.69 28.63
CA ASN A 661 -49.83 15.30 27.28
C ASN A 661 -48.29 15.23 27.17
N THR A 662 -47.57 14.97 28.28
CA THR A 662 -46.10 14.92 28.28
C THR A 662 -45.56 13.53 27.94
N ASP A 663 -44.24 13.33 27.84
CA ASP A 663 -43.63 12.00 27.71
C ASP A 663 -43.47 11.27 29.05
N ARG A 664 -44.02 11.81 30.16
CA ARG A 664 -43.82 11.30 31.52
C ARG A 664 -45.00 10.48 32.01
N PHE A 665 -44.66 9.43 32.75
CA PHE A 665 -45.56 8.48 33.37
C PHE A 665 -45.26 8.36 34.86
N VAL A 666 -46.28 8.46 35.69
CA VAL A 666 -46.19 8.17 37.13
C VAL A 666 -46.72 6.77 37.41
N VAL A 667 -46.17 6.14 38.44
CA VAL A 667 -46.59 4.81 38.87
C VAL A 667 -47.79 4.94 39.79
N VAL A 668 -48.88 4.26 39.44
CA VAL A 668 -50.16 4.29 40.15
C VAL A 668 -50.61 2.88 40.49
N SER A 669 -51.55 2.77 41.42
CA SER A 669 -52.25 1.50 41.65
C SER A 669 -53.25 1.23 40.52
N SER A 670 -53.82 0.03 40.49
CA SER A 670 -54.92 -0.34 39.60
C SER A 670 -56.16 0.53 39.79
N ASP A 671 -56.26 1.23 40.93
CA ASP A 671 -57.32 2.18 41.26
C ASP A 671 -56.97 3.64 40.92
N GLY A 672 -55.80 3.87 40.31
CA GLY A 672 -55.34 5.21 39.90
C GLY A 672 -54.76 6.04 41.05
N ILE A 673 -54.53 5.43 42.22
CA ILE A 673 -53.92 6.11 43.36
C ILE A 673 -52.40 6.13 43.16
N LEU A 674 -51.80 7.32 43.22
CA LEU A 674 -50.35 7.48 43.11
C LEU A 674 -49.63 6.61 44.15
N THR A 675 -48.90 5.59 43.69
CA THR A 675 -48.19 4.66 44.60
C THR A 675 -46.86 5.25 45.04
N HIS A 676 -46.23 6.07 44.20
CA HIS A 676 -45.01 6.81 44.51
C HIS A 676 -44.86 8.03 43.59
N THR A 677 -44.09 9.04 44.00
CA THR A 677 -43.71 10.21 43.19
C THR A 677 -42.70 9.92 42.06
N LEU A 678 -42.43 8.63 41.76
CA LEU A 678 -41.49 8.29 40.71
C LEU A 678 -42.16 8.57 39.35
N SER A 679 -41.53 9.43 38.56
CA SER A 679 -41.90 9.63 37.17
C SER A 679 -40.85 9.01 36.26
N THR A 680 -41.32 8.32 35.23
CA THR A 680 -40.50 7.69 34.18
C THR A 680 -40.87 8.31 32.85
N THR A 681 -39.89 8.66 32.03
CA THR A 681 -40.16 9.10 30.65
C THR A 681 -40.45 7.89 29.76
N PHE A 682 -41.08 8.13 28.62
CA PHE A 682 -41.32 7.11 27.60
C PHE A 682 -40.01 6.42 27.19
N GLN A 683 -38.94 7.19 27.00
CA GLN A 683 -37.61 6.64 26.69
C GLN A 683 -37.08 5.71 27.80
N GLN A 684 -37.32 6.04 29.08
CA GLN A 684 -36.91 5.19 30.20
C GLN A 684 -37.73 3.90 30.24
N LEU A 685 -39.04 3.95 29.99
CA LEU A 685 -39.88 2.75 29.87
C LEU A 685 -39.41 1.83 28.74
N PHE A 686 -39.05 2.42 27.59
CA PHE A 686 -38.51 1.66 26.46
C PHE A 686 -37.15 1.00 26.78
N LEU A 687 -36.27 1.70 27.51
CA LEU A 687 -34.99 1.12 27.96
C LEU A 687 -35.19 -0.02 28.96
N MET A 688 -36.16 0.11 29.87
CA MET A 688 -36.56 -0.96 30.79
C MET A 688 -37.08 -2.18 30.05
N TYR A 689 -37.94 -1.96 29.04
CA TYR A 689 -38.43 -3.00 28.14
C TYR A 689 -37.29 -3.77 27.47
N LYS A 690 -36.32 -3.06 26.92
CA LYS A 690 -35.15 -3.67 26.30
C LYS A 690 -34.34 -4.53 27.28
N ASP A 691 -34.03 -4.03 28.48
CA ASP A 691 -33.25 -4.79 29.48
C ASP A 691 -33.97 -6.08 29.92
N VAL A 692 -35.30 -6.02 30.13
CA VAL A 692 -36.09 -7.24 30.44
C VAL A 692 -36.08 -8.20 29.26
N HIS A 693 -36.37 -7.73 28.06
CA HIS A 693 -36.46 -8.59 26.88
C HIS A 693 -35.12 -9.27 26.54
N GLU A 694 -34.01 -8.54 26.66
CA GLU A 694 -32.66 -9.11 26.48
C GLU A 694 -32.32 -10.16 27.55
N ARG A 695 -32.73 -9.94 28.80
CA ARG A 695 -32.57 -10.95 29.87
C ARG A 695 -33.41 -12.18 29.59
N GLU A 696 -34.66 -12.00 29.16
CA GLU A 696 -35.54 -13.12 28.82
C GLU A 696 -35.02 -13.93 27.64
N GLU A 697 -34.50 -13.28 26.59
CA GLU A 697 -33.88 -13.99 25.47
C GLU A 697 -32.60 -14.72 25.87
N LYS A 698 -31.74 -14.10 26.68
CA LYS A 698 -30.56 -14.79 27.25
C LYS A 698 -30.98 -16.00 28.07
N ASN A 699 -32.01 -15.87 28.89
CA ASN A 699 -32.53 -16.96 29.71
C ASN A 699 -33.19 -18.06 28.86
N LYS A 700 -33.90 -17.71 27.79
CA LYS A 700 -34.47 -18.68 26.82
C LYS A 700 -33.36 -19.44 26.10
N ASN A 701 -32.32 -18.75 25.64
CA ASN A 701 -31.17 -19.36 24.98
C ASN A 701 -30.38 -20.26 25.95
N ALA A 702 -30.16 -19.82 27.18
CA ALA A 702 -29.54 -20.62 28.22
C ALA A 702 -30.39 -21.86 28.60
N SER A 703 -31.71 -21.71 28.66
CA SER A 703 -32.64 -22.82 28.94
C SER A 703 -32.72 -23.81 27.78
N ALA A 704 -32.68 -23.32 26.53
CA ALA A 704 -32.61 -24.16 25.34
C ALA A 704 -31.29 -24.92 25.26
N LEU A 705 -30.17 -24.27 25.61
CA LEU A 705 -28.87 -24.90 25.73
C LEU A 705 -28.87 -25.97 26.84
N ALA A 706 -29.41 -25.66 28.01
CA ALA A 706 -29.55 -26.61 29.11
C ALA A 706 -30.44 -27.81 28.73
N ALA A 707 -31.56 -27.59 28.05
CA ALA A 707 -32.42 -28.66 27.54
C ALA A 707 -31.74 -29.49 26.45
N GLY A 708 -30.93 -28.87 25.58
CA GLY A 708 -30.10 -29.54 24.59
C GLY A 708 -29.02 -30.41 25.23
N VAL A 709 -28.33 -29.89 26.25
CA VAL A 709 -27.38 -30.64 27.07
C VAL A 709 -28.08 -31.80 27.79
N GLN A 710 -29.28 -31.60 28.33
CA GLN A 710 -30.07 -32.67 28.96
C GLN A 710 -30.44 -33.78 27.97
N ARG A 711 -30.82 -33.43 26.73
CA ARG A 711 -31.07 -34.40 25.66
C ARG A 711 -29.81 -35.15 25.27
N THR A 712 -28.67 -34.46 25.21
CA THR A 712 -27.37 -35.05 24.88
C THR A 712 -26.93 -36.02 25.99
N ILE A 713 -27.06 -35.64 27.25
CA ILE A 713 -26.78 -36.51 28.41
C ILE A 713 -27.71 -37.73 28.42
N ASN A 714 -28.99 -37.56 28.09
CA ASN A 714 -29.94 -38.67 28.02
C ASN A 714 -29.66 -39.58 26.81
N GLN A 715 -29.24 -39.04 25.67
CA GLN A 715 -28.77 -39.83 24.53
C GLN A 715 -27.48 -40.58 24.86
N ASP A 716 -26.50 -39.93 25.50
CA ASP A 716 -25.26 -40.58 25.95
C ASP A 716 -25.54 -41.70 26.96
N ARG A 717 -26.52 -41.54 27.87
CA ARG A 717 -26.98 -42.62 28.76
C ARG A 717 -27.69 -43.76 28.05
N MET A 718 -28.28 -43.52 26.87
CA MET A 718 -28.89 -44.57 26.05
C MET A 718 -27.87 -45.29 25.17
N VAL A 719 -26.79 -44.60 24.76
CA VAL A 719 -25.70 -45.16 23.93
C VAL A 719 -24.64 -45.85 24.81
N ASN A 720 -24.37 -45.33 25.99
CA ASN A 720 -23.54 -45.92 27.04
C ASN A 720 -24.34 -46.00 28.34
N PRO A 721 -25.20 -47.01 28.52
CA PRO A 721 -25.82 -47.25 29.81
C PRO A 721 -24.70 -47.42 30.86
N PRO A 722 -24.79 -46.76 32.03
CA PRO A 722 -23.80 -46.94 33.07
C PRO A 722 -23.72 -48.43 33.40
N MET A 723 -22.54 -49.02 33.20
CA MET A 723 -22.31 -50.41 33.60
C MET A 723 -22.66 -50.55 35.09
N PRO A 724 -23.43 -51.57 35.48
CA PRO A 724 -23.64 -51.86 36.89
C PRO A 724 -22.25 -52.01 37.53
N LEU A 725 -22.01 -51.24 38.59
CA LEU A 725 -20.85 -51.45 39.45
C LEU A 725 -20.92 -52.91 39.92
N ASP A 726 -20.03 -53.72 39.38
CA ASP A 726 -19.85 -55.11 39.72
C ASP A 726 -19.32 -55.16 41.15
N ILE A 727 -20.23 -55.40 42.10
CA ILE A 727 -19.87 -55.73 43.49
C ILE A 727 -19.40 -57.18 43.46
N GLY A 728 -18.17 -57.38 43.01
CA GLY A 728 -17.49 -58.67 42.98
C GLY A 728 -17.02 -59.09 44.38
N GLY A 729 -17.76 -60.02 44.99
CA GLY A 729 -17.23 -61.34 45.33
C GLY A 729 -16.58 -61.60 46.70
N PHE A 730 -17.01 -62.75 47.27
CA PHE A 730 -16.35 -63.64 48.26
C PHE A 730 -16.43 -63.23 49.74
N GLY A 731 -17.04 -64.01 50.67
CA GLY A 731 -17.72 -65.31 50.65
C GLY A 731 -18.14 -65.67 52.10
N PRO A 732 -18.95 -66.73 52.34
CA PRO A 732 -19.32 -67.16 53.69
C PRO A 732 -18.38 -68.27 54.18
N SER A 733 -17.80 -68.12 55.37
CA SER A 733 -17.30 -69.25 56.15
C SER A 733 -17.31 -68.97 57.64
N HIS A 734 -17.74 -69.99 58.37
CA HIS A 734 -17.78 -70.17 59.81
C HIS A 734 -16.46 -69.86 60.55
N ASP A 735 -16.65 -69.65 61.86
CA ASP A 735 -15.72 -69.45 62.99
C ASP A 735 -15.28 -68.03 63.32
#